data_AF-A0A373FIN5-F1
#
_entry.id   AF-A0A373FIN5-F1
#
_cell.length_a   1.000
_cell.length_b   1.000
_cell.length_c   1.000
_cell.angle_alpha   90.00
_cell.angle_beta   90.00
_cell.angle_gamma   90.00
#
_symmetry.space_group_name_H-M   'P 1'
#
loop_
_entity.id
_entity.type
_entity.pdbx_description
1 polymer ?
#
loop_
_entity_poly.entity_id
_entity_poly.type
_entity_poly.pdbx_seq_one_letter_code
_entity_poly.pdbx_strand_id
1 'polypeptide(L)'
;MLRTALTAAEILIARKVRSSVVDYLLEELSAPELRRIEQRSGYESNKLDILLRSFTLQRMRSGYEPSSEDFFVPRPVEPVDPESPAYARRATRQHEQEHDTELEELVGSVFAVYRARARAIIGGASMEALAEELTSTASKASESEYRRRHSNQGRDLKVEAAISLMDLVAVGLSPSLAKQCSDALHWSWVDSGSSPSEALVTRQSVCAELHPALATDIVRAADNVFKRRVGASEKCADMVRLAKLLRPISPDDASAVFNNAVQVAAHIDREAMSQIELLEKLVTHGAGQFSDRAQLSRNATTVVADASLRLEGYDGFPWPAAMSALARLDGPRALADVVRWDDENVAELRNTLPDLLQAGLAQGWLSPAHASSLALMTRSDGDTVNEALALAIATDSKDAAMLAEAAAQDALIRHRHDRNSKLSQLVQRAKLTGPWCSALLAQEAFVERIPKPQGSAYRTEYVPADRQDNVADSPWTLRDVTDADMLRRALDVRQNELRIQRRYVSVRDLLQQVRHVVPLRDRIKHLDALRLLTADSNSYDTSWALVDAAQEWRATSPAVAQWCKSSLPECIKLSLVHYANPYGYNEDHFDTVLALVELQPAEITDLMIAGIGANVSRLSAERIHRLVGLIASYLGARDAAHLAQWYASRLVSRLSDADRVALPPDDDYPTNVDAAVAGAVFACFGDPDHRVRWRAAHAARRLATTGCVAALRNLAFMHEVRQMPAFRSAELPFYWLAARLWLVLIWERIAHERPEVAFQAGENLLSIALNDEFPHMLVRAVALDACQALIAAGWRPLQADARAALERVNKSCIPYAKQAGQSRRRGLVHGRGSTERTTRFHFDEMDTKPYWYSNIINSFANVDLDRFCAEADHWIVDMWGGNEDSYRWDHEPRRKSLDRYNYNLTNHSHGSLPTVERFSTYLEWHAMWCAAGELLKTEPLPKPDRSGSSWGSLDERIRNIRPAEPPLWPIDLACPTPLVAQNWCFSPGDTRGWVESVDEGEHRREVFPEDRPDYAVVYARATRCLEKQEESIKVSSALADRRTAPALVRALQTMESAWDYRLPHEEDEGAEESSGPFRLTGWLHSVEADGGLSDKDEFKGSVACIPMRPGRLVTERYALARDSEDLMKWTRSDAVGHAPMFIFESWGAEVPDDRYSTGFSSEGHRLLAHRRQLSEFLNDARFDLVIEVEVERREKSEQEYSFEKEEPRAQFDRLYRLTGDGELSIAEGHLGTWLGDSR
;
A
#
# COMPACT_ATOMS: atom_id res chain seq x y z
N MET A 1 18.15 46.06 -0.45
CA MET A 1 18.16 47.48 -0.03
C MET A 1 17.29 47.72 1.20
N LEU A 2 16.00 47.37 1.23
CA LEU A 2 15.11 47.61 2.38
C LEU A 2 15.60 46.98 3.70
N ARG A 3 16.01 45.69 3.68
CA ARG A 3 16.59 45.01 4.85
C ARG A 3 17.81 45.76 5.41
N THR A 4 18.69 46.24 4.54
CA THR A 4 19.88 47.02 4.92
C THR A 4 19.50 48.36 5.55
N ALA A 5 18.50 49.05 4.99
CA ALA A 5 18.00 50.31 5.54
C ALA A 5 17.37 50.11 6.93
N LEU A 6 16.60 49.03 7.11
CA LEU A 6 16.01 48.67 8.41
C LEU A 6 17.09 48.32 9.45
N THR A 7 18.09 47.50 9.10
CA THR A 7 19.22 47.21 10.01
C THR A 7 19.99 48.49 10.38
N ALA A 8 20.18 49.43 9.44
CA ALA A 8 20.82 50.72 9.74
C ALA A 8 19.97 51.56 10.71
N ALA A 9 18.66 51.57 10.55
CA ALA A 9 17.73 52.21 11.48
C ALA A 9 17.77 51.57 12.88
N GLU A 10 17.75 50.24 12.97
CA GLU A 10 17.90 49.50 14.23
C GLU A 10 19.20 49.89 14.97
N ILE A 11 20.33 50.01 14.26
CA ILE A 11 21.62 50.43 14.85
C ILE A 11 21.56 51.88 15.36
N LEU A 12 20.95 52.80 14.61
CA LEU A 12 20.79 54.19 15.03
C LEU A 12 19.93 54.30 16.30
N ILE A 13 18.88 53.49 16.39
CA ILE A 13 18.00 53.41 17.57
C ILE A 13 18.76 52.89 18.78
N ALA A 14 19.49 51.79 18.62
CA ALA A 14 20.33 51.21 19.68
C ALA A 14 21.34 52.21 20.24
N ARG A 15 21.91 53.05 19.37
CA ARG A 15 22.87 54.11 19.76
C ARG A 15 22.19 55.38 20.29
N LYS A 16 20.88 55.36 20.50
CA LYS A 16 20.06 56.48 20.99
C LYS A 16 20.15 57.73 20.11
N VAL A 17 20.40 57.57 18.81
CA VAL A 17 20.43 58.66 17.84
C VAL A 17 18.99 59.03 17.46
N ARG A 18 18.59 60.28 17.71
CA ARG A 18 17.28 60.79 17.28
C ARG A 18 17.33 61.15 15.80
N SER A 19 16.53 60.49 14.98
CA SER A 19 16.46 60.72 13.53
C SER A 19 15.01 60.62 13.06
N SER A 20 14.46 61.72 12.54
CA SER A 20 13.12 61.73 11.94
C SER A 20 13.01 60.82 10.73
N VAL A 21 14.12 60.57 10.03
CA VAL A 21 14.21 59.64 8.90
C VAL A 21 14.02 58.19 9.35
N VAL A 22 14.48 57.83 10.56
CA VAL A 22 14.29 56.48 11.12
C VAL A 22 12.84 56.26 11.50
N ASP A 23 12.21 57.24 12.15
CA ASP A 23 10.80 57.14 12.53
C ASP A 23 9.90 57.08 11.29
N TYR A 24 10.19 57.89 10.26
CA TYR A 24 9.51 57.84 8.96
C TYR A 24 9.68 56.48 8.25
N LEU A 25 10.90 55.92 8.22
CA LEU A 25 11.15 54.61 7.62
C LEU A 25 10.38 53.49 8.32
N LEU A 26 10.34 53.50 9.66
CA LEU A 26 9.59 52.52 10.42
C LEU A 26 8.08 52.67 10.20
N GLU A 27 7.57 53.89 10.08
CA GLU A 27 6.17 54.17 9.78
C GLU A 27 5.76 53.63 8.39
N GLU A 28 6.57 53.88 7.36
CA GLU A 28 6.33 53.36 6.00
C GLU A 28 6.39 51.82 5.95
N LEU A 29 7.36 51.20 6.63
CA LEU A 29 7.52 49.73 6.63
C LEU A 29 6.50 49.00 7.51
N SER A 30 5.91 49.68 8.49
CA SER A 30 4.87 49.12 9.37
C SER A 30 3.46 49.51 8.95
N ALA A 31 3.32 50.19 7.81
CA ALA A 31 2.06 50.69 7.29
C ALA A 31 0.97 49.59 7.26
N PRO A 32 -0.27 49.87 7.69
CA PRO A 32 -1.35 48.88 7.75
C PRO A 32 -1.56 48.11 6.43
N GLU A 33 -1.49 48.80 5.29
CA GLU A 33 -1.61 48.16 3.96
C GLU A 33 -0.59 47.06 3.72
N LEU A 34 0.63 47.20 4.27
CA LEU A 34 1.67 46.18 4.12
C LEU A 34 1.47 44.96 5.03
N ARG A 35 0.51 45.00 5.96
CA ARG A 35 0.22 43.91 6.91
C ARG A 35 -1.18 43.33 6.72
N ARG A 36 -1.86 43.64 5.62
CA ARG A 36 -3.14 43.03 5.25
C ARG A 36 -2.97 41.53 5.03
N ILE A 37 -3.68 40.73 5.81
CA ILE A 37 -3.47 39.28 5.87
C ILE A 37 -3.71 38.62 4.51
N GLU A 38 -4.71 39.06 3.76
CA GLU A 38 -5.06 38.55 2.43
C GLU A 38 -4.02 38.87 1.34
N GLN A 39 -3.12 39.81 1.58
CA GLN A 39 -2.03 40.16 0.65
C GLN A 39 -0.71 39.46 1.00
N ARG A 40 -0.71 38.56 1.99
CA ARG A 40 0.49 37.90 2.50
C ARG A 40 0.37 36.40 2.35
N SER A 41 1.53 35.75 2.27
CA SER A 41 1.63 34.30 2.13
C SER A 41 2.82 33.80 2.96
N GLY A 42 2.72 32.58 3.49
CA GLY A 42 3.80 31.93 4.23
C GLY A 42 5.07 31.69 3.39
N TYR A 43 5.00 31.76 2.06
CA TYR A 43 6.16 31.70 1.16
C TYR A 43 6.99 33.01 1.13
N GLU A 44 6.48 34.10 1.69
CA GLU A 44 7.15 35.41 1.67
C GLU A 44 7.99 35.69 2.93
N SER A 45 8.78 34.71 3.39
CA SER A 45 9.57 34.76 4.63
C SER A 45 10.41 36.05 4.78
N ASN A 46 11.09 36.47 3.70
CA ASN A 46 11.88 37.71 3.67
C ASN A 46 11.05 38.98 3.89
N LYS A 47 9.82 39.03 3.38
CA LYS A 47 8.93 40.18 3.59
C LYS A 47 8.39 40.17 5.01
N LEU A 48 7.99 38.99 5.51
CA LEU A 48 7.51 38.82 6.88
C LEU A 48 8.59 39.21 7.91
N ASP A 49 9.87 38.87 7.71
CA ASP A 49 10.99 39.34 8.57
C ASP A 49 11.03 40.87 8.67
N ILE A 50 11.00 41.57 7.52
CA ILE A 50 11.07 43.04 7.48
C ILE A 50 9.87 43.67 8.19
N LEU A 51 8.67 43.14 7.95
CA LEU A 51 7.43 43.64 8.58
C LEU A 51 7.42 43.39 10.08
N LEU A 52 7.81 42.19 10.54
CA LEU A 52 7.86 41.85 11.96
C LEU A 52 8.87 42.72 12.70
N ARG A 53 10.08 42.90 12.15
CA ARG A 53 11.12 43.75 12.74
C ARG A 53 10.72 45.22 12.83
N SER A 54 10.14 45.77 11.76
CA SER A 54 9.71 47.16 11.73
C SER A 54 8.52 47.43 12.65
N PHE A 55 7.52 46.54 12.65
CA PHE A 55 6.33 46.63 13.49
C PHE A 55 6.66 46.54 14.99
N THR A 56 7.41 45.52 15.42
CA THR A 56 7.72 45.35 16.85
C THR A 56 8.55 46.52 17.37
N LEU A 57 9.53 46.98 16.58
CA LEU A 57 10.40 48.10 16.96
C LEU A 57 9.65 49.44 17.03
N GLN A 58 8.78 49.74 16.07
CA GLN A 58 7.99 50.96 16.07
C GLN A 58 7.02 51.03 17.25
N ARG A 59 6.30 49.92 17.52
CA ARG A 59 5.34 49.83 18.63
C ARG A 59 6.02 49.98 19.99
N MET A 60 7.12 49.26 20.20
CA MET A 60 7.88 49.36 21.44
C MET A 60 8.51 50.74 21.64
N ARG A 61 8.96 51.42 20.57
CA ARG A 61 9.44 52.81 20.66
C ARG A 61 8.34 53.80 21.03
N SER A 62 7.10 53.50 20.70
CA SER A 62 5.92 54.29 21.07
C SER A 62 5.44 54.01 22.50
N GLY A 63 6.14 53.15 23.25
CA GLY A 63 5.79 52.77 24.62
C GLY A 63 4.73 51.67 24.74
N TYR A 64 4.38 51.00 23.64
CA TYR A 64 3.39 49.91 23.61
C TYR A 64 4.08 48.56 23.39
N GLU A 65 3.74 47.55 24.18
CA GLU A 65 4.26 46.19 24.01
C GLU A 65 3.34 45.37 23.09
N PRO A 66 3.77 45.03 21.87
CA PRO A 66 2.90 44.39 20.88
C PRO A 66 2.69 42.89 21.15
N SER A 67 1.52 42.37 20.79
CA SER A 67 1.21 40.94 20.71
C SER A 67 1.21 40.46 19.25
N SER A 68 1.21 39.13 19.03
CA SER A 68 1.10 38.56 17.68
C SER A 68 -0.25 38.88 17.03
N GLU A 69 -1.31 39.03 17.82
CA GLU A 69 -2.65 39.39 17.37
C GLU A 69 -2.71 40.82 16.82
N ASP A 70 -1.79 41.70 17.26
CA ASP A 70 -1.72 43.09 16.78
C ASP A 70 -1.05 43.22 15.39
N PHE A 71 -0.44 42.15 14.87
CA PHE A 71 0.45 42.20 13.71
C PHE A 71 -0.28 42.28 12.38
N PHE A 72 -1.24 41.41 12.11
CA PHE A 72 -1.97 41.43 10.85
C PHE A 72 -3.10 42.45 10.89
N VAL A 73 -3.36 43.10 9.76
CA VAL A 73 -4.60 43.84 9.55
C VAL A 73 -5.63 42.83 9.02
N PRO A 74 -6.76 42.65 9.72
CA PRO A 74 -7.81 41.74 9.28
C PRO A 74 -8.32 42.11 7.90
N ARG A 75 -8.86 41.13 7.19
CA ARG A 75 -9.46 41.34 5.87
C ARG A 75 -10.47 42.49 5.90
N PRO A 76 -10.51 43.37 4.89
CA PRO A 76 -11.58 44.34 4.76
C PRO A 76 -12.92 43.61 4.68
N VAL A 77 -13.93 44.11 5.38
CA VAL A 77 -15.29 43.58 5.25
C VAL A 77 -15.81 43.95 3.86
N GLU A 78 -15.68 43.06 2.88
CA GLU A 78 -16.26 43.27 1.56
C GLU A 78 -17.80 43.27 1.64
N PRO A 79 -18.48 44.16 0.91
CA PRO A 79 -19.92 44.13 0.81
C PRO A 79 -20.35 42.80 0.17
N VAL A 80 -21.12 42.05 0.94
CA VAL A 80 -21.62 40.73 0.56
C VAL A 80 -22.48 40.86 -0.70
N ASP A 81 -22.04 40.29 -1.81
CA ASP A 81 -22.85 40.18 -3.03
C ASP A 81 -24.13 39.37 -2.70
N PRO A 82 -25.33 39.98 -2.76
CA PRO A 82 -26.58 39.32 -2.40
C PRO A 82 -26.93 38.19 -3.37
N GLU A 83 -26.43 38.23 -4.62
CA GLU A 83 -26.75 37.25 -5.67
C GLU A 83 -25.87 36.00 -5.59
N SER A 84 -24.72 36.06 -4.92
CA SER A 84 -23.87 34.90 -4.67
C SER A 84 -24.49 33.97 -3.61
N PRO A 85 -24.60 32.64 -3.84
CA PRO A 85 -25.21 31.70 -2.88
C PRO A 85 -24.56 31.78 -1.49
N ALA A 86 -25.35 31.68 -0.41
CA ALA A 86 -24.87 31.83 0.98
C ALA A 86 -23.69 30.89 1.33
N TYR A 87 -23.65 29.71 0.71
CA TYR A 87 -22.58 28.73 0.88
C TYR A 87 -21.27 29.11 0.16
N ALA A 88 -21.32 29.71 -1.04
CA ALA A 88 -20.11 30.22 -1.70
C ALA A 88 -19.42 31.30 -0.83
N ARG A 89 -20.24 32.12 -0.16
CA ARG A 89 -19.78 33.10 0.85
C ARG A 89 -19.17 32.42 2.08
N ARG A 90 -19.62 31.22 2.46
CA ARG A 90 -19.11 30.44 3.60
C ARG A 90 -17.82 29.68 3.27
N ALA A 91 -17.73 29.06 2.10
CA ALA A 91 -16.54 28.34 1.64
C ALA A 91 -15.36 29.29 1.36
N THR A 92 -15.62 30.44 0.73
CA THR A 92 -14.62 31.50 0.63
C THR A 92 -14.20 31.94 2.02
N ARG A 93 -15.15 32.25 2.93
CA ARG A 93 -14.81 32.60 4.33
C ARG A 93 -14.02 31.52 5.07
N GLN A 94 -14.27 30.24 4.82
CA GLN A 94 -13.56 29.14 5.47
C GLN A 94 -12.13 29.02 4.93
N HIS A 95 -11.92 29.05 3.61
CA HIS A 95 -10.58 29.08 3.03
C HIS A 95 -9.81 30.35 3.45
N GLU A 96 -10.50 31.48 3.55
CA GLU A 96 -9.94 32.72 4.10
C GLU A 96 -9.57 32.57 5.58
N GLN A 97 -10.42 31.92 6.39
CA GLN A 97 -10.15 31.63 7.80
C GLN A 97 -9.00 30.62 7.97
N GLU A 98 -8.93 29.58 7.16
CA GLU A 98 -7.84 28.59 7.18
C GLU A 98 -6.52 29.26 6.82
N HIS A 99 -6.49 30.03 5.72
CA HIS A 99 -5.34 30.86 5.35
C HIS A 99 -4.91 31.80 6.48
N ASP A 100 -5.86 32.52 7.07
CA ASP A 100 -5.58 33.49 8.13
C ASP A 100 -5.06 32.80 9.39
N THR A 101 -5.67 31.67 9.78
CA THR A 101 -5.24 30.85 10.91
C THR A 101 -3.83 30.30 10.68
N GLU A 102 -3.53 29.75 9.50
CA GLU A 102 -2.20 29.22 9.18
C GLU A 102 -1.12 30.30 9.27
N LEU A 103 -1.38 31.51 8.74
CA LEU A 103 -0.46 32.65 8.78
C LEU A 103 -0.30 33.22 10.20
N GLU A 104 -1.39 33.37 10.94
CA GLU A 104 -1.38 33.81 12.34
C GLU A 104 -0.60 32.83 13.22
N GLU A 105 -0.84 31.53 13.05
CA GLU A 105 -0.10 30.50 13.76
C GLU A 105 1.38 30.47 13.36
N LEU A 106 1.69 30.68 12.07
CA LEU A 106 3.07 30.75 11.56
C LEU A 106 3.81 31.94 12.18
N VAL A 107 3.23 33.14 12.12
CA VAL A 107 3.80 34.35 12.73
C VAL A 107 3.87 34.22 14.24
N GLY A 108 2.81 33.72 14.88
CA GLY A 108 2.74 33.50 16.32
C GLY A 108 3.88 32.62 16.84
N SER A 109 4.34 31.65 16.05
CA SER A 109 5.45 30.77 16.41
C SER A 109 6.80 31.50 16.59
N VAL A 110 7.01 32.64 15.92
CA VAL A 110 8.27 33.40 15.96
C VAL A 110 8.11 34.83 16.51
N PHE A 111 6.88 35.31 16.71
CA PHE A 111 6.60 36.71 17.08
C PHE A 111 7.31 37.14 18.38
N ALA A 112 7.31 36.26 19.39
CA ALA A 112 7.97 36.52 20.67
C ALA A 112 9.47 36.82 20.51
N VAL A 113 10.13 36.19 19.52
CA VAL A 113 11.54 36.43 19.20
C VAL A 113 11.75 37.85 18.66
N TYR A 114 10.89 38.29 17.73
CA TYR A 114 10.95 39.64 17.17
C TYR A 114 10.61 40.74 18.19
N ARG A 115 9.78 40.43 19.19
CA ARG A 115 9.50 41.33 20.33
C ARG A 115 10.71 41.44 21.25
N ALA A 116 11.29 40.30 21.66
CA ALA A 116 12.50 40.29 22.49
C ALA A 116 13.67 41.00 21.78
N ARG A 117 13.80 40.82 20.46
CA ARG A 117 14.71 41.60 19.61
C ARG A 117 14.49 43.11 19.72
N ALA A 118 13.26 43.60 19.53
CA ALA A 118 12.97 45.02 19.61
C ALA A 118 13.29 45.61 21.01
N ARG A 119 13.02 44.84 22.07
CA ARG A 119 13.40 45.19 23.45
C ARG A 119 14.90 45.34 23.62
N ALA A 120 15.69 44.42 23.03
CA ALA A 120 17.15 44.49 23.00
C ALA A 120 17.65 45.82 22.42
N ILE A 121 17.04 46.23 21.31
CA ILE A 121 17.44 47.41 20.54
C ILE A 121 17.08 48.72 21.27
N ILE A 122 15.97 48.77 22.01
CA ILE A 122 15.51 49.99 22.71
C ILE A 122 16.28 50.23 24.03
N GLY A 123 16.85 49.18 24.63
CA GLY A 123 17.74 49.28 25.78
C GLY A 123 17.05 49.41 27.15
N GLY A 124 15.95 48.68 27.37
CA GLY A 124 15.15 48.70 28.61
C GLY A 124 15.38 47.54 29.58
N ALA A 125 16.22 46.56 29.25
CA ALA A 125 16.51 45.37 30.08
C ALA A 125 18.02 45.17 30.22
N SER A 126 18.47 44.48 31.28
CA SER A 126 19.87 44.04 31.38
C SER A 126 20.17 42.99 30.31
N MET A 127 21.42 42.92 29.86
CA MET A 127 21.85 41.95 28.85
C MET A 127 21.62 40.50 29.28
N GLU A 128 21.67 40.21 30.58
CA GLU A 128 21.40 38.90 31.17
C GLU A 128 19.91 38.53 31.13
N ALA A 129 19.01 39.46 31.50
CA ALA A 129 17.56 39.22 31.42
C ALA A 129 17.09 39.05 29.96
N LEU A 130 17.71 39.80 29.05
CA LEU A 130 17.46 39.69 27.62
C LEU A 130 17.97 38.34 27.05
N ALA A 131 19.12 37.85 27.53
CA ALA A 131 19.66 36.55 27.17
C ALA A 131 18.72 35.41 27.53
N GLU A 132 18.16 35.45 28.75
CA GLU A 132 17.23 34.46 29.26
C GLU A 132 15.89 34.49 28.50
N GLU A 133 15.37 35.68 28.21
CA GLU A 133 14.14 35.87 27.40
C GLU A 133 14.32 35.33 25.97
N LEU A 134 15.42 35.67 25.30
CA LEU A 134 15.71 35.21 23.94
C LEU A 134 15.92 33.68 23.88
N THR A 135 16.59 33.11 24.87
CA THR A 135 16.81 31.66 24.94
C THR A 135 15.49 30.93 25.17
N SER A 136 14.67 31.36 26.14
CA SER A 136 13.37 30.75 26.44
C SER A 136 12.40 30.83 25.27
N THR A 137 12.33 31.99 24.59
CA THR A 137 11.43 32.19 23.45
C THR A 137 11.88 31.38 22.24
N ALA A 138 13.18 31.28 21.96
CA ALA A 138 13.71 30.42 20.90
C ALA A 138 13.40 28.94 21.16
N SER A 139 13.58 28.44 22.40
CA SER A 139 13.26 27.05 22.75
C SER A 139 11.76 26.73 22.66
N LYS A 140 10.86 27.62 23.10
CA LYS A 140 9.40 27.42 22.95
C LYS A 140 8.95 27.41 21.49
N ALA A 141 9.61 28.23 20.65
CA ALA A 141 9.39 28.23 19.20
C ALA A 141 9.87 26.92 18.53
N SER A 142 10.82 26.21 19.14
CA SER A 142 11.23 24.86 18.72
C SER A 142 10.33 23.72 19.24
N GLU A 143 9.70 23.85 20.43
CA GLU A 143 8.88 22.77 21.01
C GLU A 143 7.48 22.61 20.36
N SER A 144 6.94 23.68 19.77
CA SER A 144 5.62 23.70 19.08
C SER A 144 5.59 22.92 17.75
N GLU A 145 6.58 22.07 17.51
CA GLU A 145 7.01 21.53 16.21
C GLU A 145 6.32 20.22 15.79
N TYR A 146 5.74 19.43 16.72
CA TYR A 146 5.14 18.13 16.35
C TYR A 146 4.05 18.23 15.27
N ARG A 147 3.29 19.34 15.21
CA ARG A 147 2.21 19.54 14.22
C ARG A 147 2.66 20.06 12.85
N ARG A 148 3.90 20.55 12.68
CA ARG A 148 4.30 21.34 11.48
C ARG A 148 5.59 20.91 10.79
N ARG A 149 6.06 19.69 11.05
CA ARG A 149 7.23 19.07 10.38
C ARG A 149 7.16 19.00 8.85
N HIS A 150 5.97 19.19 8.25
CA HIS A 150 5.75 18.95 6.81
C HIS A 150 5.50 20.22 5.97
N SER A 151 5.58 21.44 6.53
CA SER A 151 5.40 22.68 5.74
C SER A 151 6.73 23.39 5.50
N ASN A 152 7.12 23.55 4.23
CA ASN A 152 8.35 24.28 3.84
C ASN A 152 8.33 25.75 4.30
N GLN A 153 7.14 26.35 4.44
CA GLN A 153 6.92 27.75 4.80
C GLN A 153 7.40 28.09 6.23
N GLY A 154 7.17 27.19 7.19
CA GLY A 154 7.60 27.38 8.58
C GLY A 154 9.12 27.38 8.77
N ARG A 155 9.84 26.65 7.91
CA ARG A 155 11.30 26.55 7.95
C ARG A 155 11.95 27.87 7.56
N ASP A 156 11.51 28.48 6.46
CA ASP A 156 12.17 29.66 5.89
C ASP A 156 12.03 30.89 6.79
N LEU A 157 10.87 31.11 7.41
CA LEU A 157 10.67 32.25 8.31
C LEU A 157 11.52 32.13 9.59
N LYS A 158 11.70 30.92 10.13
CA LYS A 158 12.57 30.66 11.29
C LYS A 158 14.04 30.91 10.96
N VAL A 159 14.48 30.54 9.75
CA VAL A 159 15.84 30.84 9.27
C VAL A 159 16.05 32.36 9.20
N GLU A 160 15.09 33.11 8.66
CA GLU A 160 15.19 34.57 8.63
C GLU A 160 15.19 35.19 10.04
N ALA A 161 14.38 34.67 10.97
CA ALA A 161 14.39 35.09 12.36
C ALA A 161 15.76 34.82 13.03
N ALA A 162 16.36 33.65 12.80
CA ALA A 162 17.68 33.28 13.30
C ALA A 162 18.79 34.18 12.72
N ILE A 163 18.75 34.49 11.42
CA ILE A 163 19.66 35.45 10.78
C ILE A 163 19.48 36.84 11.40
N SER A 164 18.23 37.26 11.65
CA SER A 164 17.96 38.54 12.27
C SER A 164 18.63 38.62 13.64
N LEU A 165 18.54 37.60 14.51
CA LEU A 165 19.15 37.62 15.84
C LEU A 165 20.65 37.85 15.83
N MET A 166 21.36 37.32 14.82
CA MET A 166 22.79 37.58 14.64
C MET A 166 23.11 39.06 14.43
N ASP A 167 22.17 39.85 13.90
CA ASP A 167 22.35 41.30 13.74
C ASP A 167 22.41 42.04 15.09
N LEU A 168 21.92 41.45 16.19
CA LEU A 168 22.00 42.07 17.53
C LEU A 168 23.42 42.14 18.06
N VAL A 169 24.37 41.40 17.49
CA VAL A 169 25.80 41.55 17.80
C VAL A 169 26.26 42.98 17.51
N ALA A 170 25.76 43.62 16.44
CA ALA A 170 26.07 45.02 16.12
C ALA A 170 25.51 46.02 17.14
N VAL A 171 24.58 45.58 18.00
CA VAL A 171 23.87 46.36 19.01
C VAL A 171 24.38 46.04 20.44
N GLY A 172 25.30 45.09 20.59
CA GLY A 172 25.98 44.79 21.86
C GLY A 172 25.64 43.43 22.48
N LEU A 173 24.90 42.56 21.79
CA LEU A 173 24.71 41.17 22.21
C LEU A 173 26.02 40.38 22.06
N SER A 174 26.35 39.52 23.03
CA SER A 174 27.54 38.68 22.91
C SER A 174 27.38 37.71 21.72
N PRO A 175 28.43 37.53 20.90
CA PRO A 175 28.35 36.63 19.74
C PRO A 175 27.92 35.20 20.11
N SER A 176 28.44 34.67 21.23
CA SER A 176 28.14 33.32 21.72
C SER A 176 26.65 33.12 22.03
N LEU A 177 26.02 34.10 22.67
CA LEU A 177 24.59 34.07 22.98
C LEU A 177 23.73 34.25 21.73
N ALA A 178 24.13 35.16 20.82
CA ALA A 178 23.46 35.35 19.53
C ALA A 178 23.43 34.03 18.73
N LYS A 179 24.56 33.32 18.70
CA LYS A 179 24.67 31.99 18.10
C LYS A 179 23.72 30.99 18.78
N GLN A 180 23.76 30.87 20.10
CA GLN A 180 22.92 29.95 20.86
C GLN A 180 21.42 30.17 20.58
N CYS A 181 20.95 31.42 20.61
CA CYS A 181 19.54 31.71 20.32
C CYS A 181 19.21 31.44 18.84
N SER A 182 20.12 31.74 17.91
CA SER A 182 19.92 31.47 16.48
C SER A 182 19.85 29.98 16.16
N ASP A 183 20.67 29.15 16.82
CA ASP A 183 20.68 27.69 16.66
C ASP A 183 19.49 27.01 17.36
N ALA A 184 18.95 27.59 18.42
CA ALA A 184 17.71 27.10 19.02
C ALA A 184 16.48 27.30 18.10
N LEU A 185 16.49 28.38 17.30
CA LEU A 185 15.44 28.69 16.31
C LEU A 185 15.62 27.94 14.99
N HIS A 186 16.86 27.89 14.52
CA HIS A 186 17.26 27.11 13.37
C HIS A 186 17.65 25.73 13.85
N TRP A 187 16.68 24.81 13.82
CA TRP A 187 16.77 23.35 14.05
C TRP A 187 18.20 22.76 14.11
N SER A 188 18.46 21.76 14.98
CA SER A 188 19.81 21.16 15.15
C SER A 188 20.34 20.50 13.87
N TRP A 189 20.88 21.32 12.98
CA TRP A 189 21.42 20.95 11.68
C TRP A 189 22.67 20.12 11.76
N VAL A 190 23.32 20.27 12.90
CA VAL A 190 24.41 19.46 13.35
C VAL A 190 23.96 18.00 13.51
N ASP A 191 22.80 17.73 14.11
CA ASP A 191 22.41 16.37 14.51
C ASP A 191 21.59 15.60 13.46
N SER A 192 20.78 16.25 12.60
CA SER A 192 20.09 15.49 11.52
C SER A 192 20.92 15.33 10.25
N GLY A 193 22.08 15.97 10.14
CA GLY A 193 22.95 15.85 8.97
C GLY A 193 22.36 16.45 7.69
N SER A 194 21.41 17.38 7.81
CA SER A 194 20.96 18.19 6.67
C SER A 194 21.83 19.45 6.54
N SER A 195 21.97 19.95 5.31
CA SER A 195 22.74 21.17 5.04
C SER A 195 22.21 22.38 5.83
N PRO A 196 23.06 23.14 6.55
CA PRO A 196 22.65 24.37 7.22
C PRO A 196 22.21 25.44 6.22
N SER A 197 21.48 26.45 6.70
CA SER A 197 21.30 27.69 5.93
C SER A 197 22.65 28.36 5.69
N GLU A 198 23.07 28.41 4.43
CA GLU A 198 24.31 29.09 4.00
C GLU A 198 24.32 30.56 4.43
N ALA A 199 23.16 31.23 4.38
CA ALA A 199 23.02 32.62 4.81
C ALA A 199 23.27 32.81 6.31
N LEU A 200 22.77 31.89 7.16
CA LEU A 200 22.97 31.95 8.61
C LEU A 200 24.42 31.70 8.98
N VAL A 201 25.03 30.64 8.45
CA VAL A 201 26.43 30.30 8.74
C VAL A 201 27.38 31.39 8.24
N THR A 202 27.09 31.97 7.05
CA THR A 202 27.85 33.12 6.55
C THR A 202 27.71 34.34 7.47
N ARG A 203 26.54 34.56 8.08
CA ARG A 203 26.35 35.65 9.04
C ARG A 203 27.13 35.41 10.34
N GLN A 204 27.13 34.18 10.83
CA GLN A 204 27.88 33.77 12.02
C GLN A 204 29.40 33.84 11.81
N SER A 205 29.90 33.48 10.62
CA SER A 205 31.34 33.44 10.31
C SER A 205 32.01 34.82 10.26
N VAL A 206 31.23 35.91 10.17
CA VAL A 206 31.75 37.29 10.30
C VAL A 206 32.32 37.54 11.71
N CYS A 207 31.85 36.82 12.74
CA CYS A 207 32.30 36.97 14.12
C CYS A 207 33.44 35.98 14.44
N ALA A 208 34.69 36.46 14.52
CA ALA A 208 35.86 35.63 14.81
C ALA A 208 35.76 34.82 16.12
N GLU A 209 35.06 35.34 17.14
CA GLU A 209 34.82 34.66 18.41
C GLU A 209 33.99 33.37 18.26
N LEU A 210 33.20 33.25 17.19
CA LEU A 210 32.35 32.08 16.92
C LEU A 210 33.06 30.99 16.13
N HIS A 211 34.24 31.28 15.57
CA HIS A 211 34.96 30.38 14.67
C HIS A 211 35.19 28.97 15.27
N PRO A 212 35.64 28.79 16.52
CA PRO A 212 35.83 27.45 17.10
C PRO A 212 34.53 26.65 17.24
N ALA A 213 33.44 27.31 17.63
CA ALA A 213 32.13 26.66 17.78
C ALA A 213 31.54 26.28 16.41
N LEU A 214 31.61 27.19 15.43
CA LEU A 214 31.16 26.94 14.07
C LEU A 214 31.95 25.82 13.39
N ALA A 215 33.28 25.82 13.55
CA ALA A 215 34.11 24.74 13.02
C ALA A 215 33.69 23.39 13.61
N THR A 216 33.48 23.32 14.92
CA THR A 216 33.03 22.10 15.62
C THR A 216 31.67 21.62 15.09
N ASP A 217 30.72 22.52 14.87
CA ASP A 217 29.38 22.19 14.37
C ASP A 217 29.40 21.74 12.92
N ILE A 218 30.17 22.42 12.05
CA ILE A 218 30.31 22.05 10.63
C ILE A 218 31.05 20.70 10.50
N VAL A 219 32.09 20.45 11.29
CA VAL A 219 32.80 19.16 11.29
C VAL A 219 31.88 18.03 11.76
N ARG A 220 31.13 18.23 12.83
CA ARG A 220 30.15 17.24 13.32
C ARG A 220 29.03 16.98 12.31
N ALA A 221 28.54 18.03 11.64
CA ALA A 221 27.59 17.87 10.54
C ALA A 221 28.22 17.09 9.37
N ALA A 222 29.49 17.34 9.05
CA ALA A 222 30.22 16.61 8.00
C ALA A 222 30.41 15.13 8.37
N ASP A 223 30.69 14.82 9.64
CA ASP A 223 30.77 13.44 10.15
C ASP A 223 29.40 12.74 10.08
N ASN A 224 28.31 13.45 10.37
CA ASN A 224 26.96 12.91 10.25
C ASN A 224 26.57 12.69 8.79
N VAL A 225 26.89 13.62 7.88
CA VAL A 225 26.73 13.43 6.43
C VAL A 225 27.56 12.24 5.95
N PHE A 226 28.79 12.08 6.44
CA PHE A 226 29.64 10.95 6.10
C PHE A 226 29.00 9.60 6.47
N LYS A 227 28.28 9.52 7.60
CA LYS A 227 27.58 8.31 8.07
C LYS A 227 26.22 8.05 7.42
N ARG A 228 25.61 9.02 6.72
CA ARG A 228 24.30 8.83 6.05
C ARG A 228 24.35 7.75 4.97
N ARG A 229 23.35 6.88 4.87
CA ARG A 229 23.25 5.90 3.77
C ARG A 229 22.50 6.49 2.58
N VAL A 230 23.11 7.46 1.91
CA VAL A 230 22.58 8.08 0.67
C VAL A 230 23.58 7.94 -0.46
N GLY A 231 23.13 8.16 -1.69
CA GLY A 231 23.95 8.11 -2.91
C GLY A 231 25.16 9.05 -2.84
N ALA A 232 26.26 8.63 -3.48
CA ALA A 232 27.53 9.34 -3.41
C ALA A 232 27.45 10.80 -3.89
N SER A 233 26.69 11.10 -4.94
CA SER A 233 26.51 12.46 -5.47
C SER A 233 25.86 13.40 -4.46
N GLU A 234 24.79 12.96 -3.80
CA GLU A 234 24.12 13.77 -2.77
C GLU A 234 25.05 14.01 -1.58
N LYS A 235 25.67 12.94 -1.07
CA LYS A 235 26.62 13.03 0.05
C LYS A 235 27.80 13.94 -0.27
N CYS A 236 28.39 13.79 -1.45
CA CYS A 236 29.51 14.61 -1.92
C CYS A 236 29.08 16.09 -2.05
N ALA A 237 27.89 16.36 -2.61
CA ALA A 237 27.37 17.72 -2.72
C ALA A 237 27.19 18.37 -1.34
N ASP A 238 26.63 17.67 -0.36
CA ASP A 238 26.47 18.15 1.02
C ASP A 238 27.84 18.41 1.68
N MET A 239 28.80 17.47 1.57
CA MET A 239 30.13 17.67 2.13
C MET A 239 30.90 18.83 1.48
N VAL A 240 30.77 19.01 0.16
CA VAL A 240 31.36 20.15 -0.55
C VAL A 240 30.73 21.47 -0.10
N ARG A 241 29.41 21.51 0.15
CA ARG A 241 28.74 22.68 0.74
C ARG A 241 29.32 22.98 2.13
N LEU A 242 29.47 21.98 3.00
CA LEU A 242 30.06 22.15 4.33
C LEU A 242 31.53 22.62 4.27
N ALA A 243 32.33 22.06 3.36
CA ALA A 243 33.71 22.51 3.13
C ALA A 243 33.77 23.97 2.66
N LYS A 244 32.85 24.41 1.79
CA LYS A 244 32.75 25.82 1.36
C LYS A 244 32.42 26.75 2.54
N LEU A 245 31.53 26.33 3.43
CA LEU A 245 31.17 27.08 4.64
C LEU A 245 32.33 27.15 5.66
N LEU A 246 33.13 26.08 5.75
CA LEU A 246 34.26 26.00 6.66
C LEU A 246 35.49 26.78 6.16
N ARG A 247 35.67 26.88 4.84
CA ARG A 247 36.82 27.54 4.19
C ARG A 247 37.16 28.94 4.72
N PRO A 248 36.21 29.89 4.93
CA PRO A 248 36.54 31.20 5.48
C PRO A 248 36.94 31.18 6.96
N ILE A 249 36.70 30.07 7.68
CA ILE A 249 36.95 29.90 9.12
C ILE A 249 38.26 29.12 9.33
N SER A 250 38.37 27.93 8.75
CA SER A 250 39.54 27.05 8.84
C SER A 250 39.80 26.40 7.47
N PRO A 251 40.76 26.93 6.68
CA PRO A 251 41.10 26.38 5.37
C PRO A 251 41.62 24.92 5.43
N ASP A 252 42.35 24.57 6.49
CA ASP A 252 42.93 23.24 6.66
C ASP A 252 41.85 22.19 6.97
N ASP A 253 40.90 22.50 7.86
CA ASP A 253 39.76 21.61 8.13
C ASP A 253 38.82 21.52 6.92
N ALA A 254 38.61 22.63 6.21
CA ALA A 254 37.85 22.62 4.96
C ALA A 254 38.51 21.73 3.90
N SER A 255 39.84 21.71 3.82
CA SER A 255 40.60 20.81 2.96
C SER A 255 40.40 19.35 3.36
N ALA A 256 40.41 19.04 4.66
CA ALA A 256 40.14 17.69 5.16
C ALA A 256 38.71 17.21 4.82
N VAL A 257 37.69 18.04 5.07
CA VAL A 257 36.29 17.73 4.72
C VAL A 257 36.13 17.57 3.20
N PHE A 258 36.78 18.42 2.40
CA PHE A 258 36.75 18.31 0.94
C PHE A 258 37.42 17.02 0.45
N ASN A 259 38.56 16.62 1.04
CA ASN A 259 39.22 15.36 0.70
C ASN A 259 38.35 14.15 1.06
N ASN A 260 37.61 14.20 2.17
CA ASN A 260 36.62 13.17 2.51
C ASN A 260 35.49 13.13 1.45
N ALA A 261 35.05 14.28 0.94
CA ALA A 261 34.07 14.34 -0.15
C ALA A 261 34.60 13.67 -1.44
N VAL A 262 35.88 13.85 -1.76
CA VAL A 262 36.54 13.17 -2.90
C VAL A 262 36.59 11.65 -2.69
N GLN A 263 36.84 11.18 -1.47
CA GLN A 263 36.78 9.74 -1.16
C GLN A 263 35.36 9.19 -1.30
N VAL A 264 34.36 9.92 -0.80
CA VAL A 264 32.94 9.57 -0.90
C VAL A 264 32.47 9.48 -2.35
N ALA A 265 33.04 10.26 -3.27
CA ALA A 265 32.68 10.21 -4.70
C ALA A 265 32.96 8.83 -5.35
N ALA A 266 33.74 7.96 -4.70
CA ALA A 266 33.97 6.58 -5.15
C ALA A 266 32.98 5.55 -4.57
N HIS A 267 32.07 5.97 -3.70
CA HIS A 267 31.02 5.13 -3.11
C HIS A 267 29.91 4.83 -4.12
N ILE A 268 28.90 4.05 -3.70
CA ILE A 268 27.75 3.69 -4.52
C ILE A 268 26.89 4.91 -4.87
N ASP A 269 26.52 5.00 -6.15
CA ASP A 269 25.58 5.97 -6.71
C ASP A 269 24.75 5.32 -7.84
N ARG A 270 24.04 6.11 -8.66
CA ARG A 270 23.09 5.64 -9.67
C ARG A 270 23.68 4.59 -10.63
N GLU A 271 24.98 4.60 -10.89
CA GLU A 271 25.60 3.57 -11.73
C GLU A 271 25.47 2.16 -11.14
N ALA A 272 25.26 2.00 -9.84
CA ALA A 272 25.03 0.70 -9.20
C ALA A 272 23.84 -0.05 -9.79
N MET A 273 22.81 0.67 -10.28
CA MET A 273 21.68 0.05 -11.00
C MET A 273 22.21 -0.71 -12.23
N SER A 274 22.99 -0.05 -13.09
CA SER A 274 23.61 -0.70 -14.25
C SER A 274 24.68 -1.76 -13.89
N GLN A 275 25.28 -1.68 -12.70
CA GLN A 275 26.21 -2.70 -12.21
C GLN A 275 25.48 -3.97 -11.76
N ILE A 276 24.27 -3.84 -11.19
CA ILE A 276 23.39 -4.95 -10.87
C ILE A 276 22.92 -5.64 -12.15
N GLU A 277 22.51 -4.89 -13.17
CA GLU A 277 22.17 -5.43 -14.50
C GLU A 277 23.36 -6.20 -15.12
N LEU A 278 24.57 -5.66 -15.00
CA LEU A 278 25.79 -6.35 -15.46
C LEU A 278 26.04 -7.64 -14.67
N LEU A 279 25.89 -7.61 -13.34
CA LEU A 279 26.07 -8.78 -12.50
C LEU A 279 25.08 -9.89 -12.88
N GLU A 280 23.83 -9.55 -13.16
CA GLU A 280 22.83 -10.50 -13.66
C GLU A 280 23.30 -11.20 -14.94
N LYS A 281 23.75 -10.45 -15.94
CA LYS A 281 24.23 -11.03 -17.21
C LYS A 281 25.42 -11.98 -16.99
N LEU A 282 26.38 -11.57 -16.16
CA LEU A 282 27.55 -12.39 -15.82
C LEU A 282 27.16 -13.67 -15.07
N VAL A 283 26.23 -13.58 -14.13
CA VAL A 283 25.70 -14.73 -13.37
C VAL A 283 24.91 -15.67 -14.29
N THR A 284 24.11 -15.12 -15.20
CA THR A 284 23.34 -15.90 -16.17
C THR A 284 24.25 -16.66 -17.13
N HIS A 285 25.28 -16.03 -17.69
CA HIS A 285 26.24 -16.72 -18.57
C HIS A 285 27.22 -17.64 -17.83
N GLY A 286 27.56 -17.32 -16.58
CA GLY A 286 28.47 -18.12 -15.75
C GLY A 286 27.83 -19.31 -15.05
N ALA A 287 26.54 -19.56 -15.27
CA ALA A 287 25.76 -20.57 -14.57
C ALA A 287 26.43 -21.95 -14.59
N GLY A 288 26.57 -22.57 -13.41
CA GLY A 288 27.14 -23.91 -13.26
C GLY A 288 28.68 -23.98 -13.24
N GLN A 289 29.39 -22.86 -13.36
CA GLN A 289 30.87 -22.81 -13.34
C GLN A 289 31.45 -21.99 -12.17
N PHE A 290 30.63 -21.69 -11.15
CA PHE A 290 31.07 -20.93 -9.97
C PHE A 290 31.91 -21.81 -9.03
N SER A 291 33.13 -21.37 -8.73
CA SER A 291 34.00 -21.99 -7.71
C SER A 291 33.51 -21.80 -6.26
N ASP A 292 32.96 -20.63 -5.93
CA ASP A 292 32.39 -20.32 -4.62
C ASP A 292 31.05 -19.59 -4.79
N ARG A 293 29.99 -20.39 -4.95
CA ARG A 293 28.62 -19.90 -5.20
C ARG A 293 28.04 -19.19 -3.98
N ALA A 294 28.34 -19.67 -2.77
CA ALA A 294 27.83 -19.11 -1.53
C ALA A 294 28.38 -17.70 -1.28
N GLN A 295 29.69 -17.51 -1.40
CA GLN A 295 30.30 -16.18 -1.23
C GLN A 295 29.86 -15.19 -2.31
N LEU A 296 29.68 -15.64 -3.57
CA LEU A 296 29.14 -14.81 -4.63
C LEU A 296 27.70 -14.36 -4.31
N SER A 297 26.86 -15.29 -3.83
CA SER A 297 25.49 -14.98 -3.38
C SER A 297 25.49 -13.91 -2.27
N ARG A 298 26.32 -14.09 -1.23
CA ARG A 298 26.48 -13.10 -0.14
C ARG A 298 26.88 -11.72 -0.65
N ASN A 299 27.86 -11.68 -1.55
CA ASN A 299 28.34 -10.43 -2.11
C ASN A 299 27.25 -9.74 -2.94
N ALA A 300 26.53 -10.50 -3.78
CA ALA A 300 25.43 -9.98 -4.58
C ALA A 300 24.29 -9.43 -3.69
N THR A 301 23.85 -10.18 -2.68
CA THR A 301 22.83 -9.75 -1.70
C THR A 301 23.26 -8.45 -1.02
N THR A 302 24.52 -8.36 -0.57
CA THR A 302 25.06 -7.15 0.10
C THR A 302 25.03 -5.94 -0.84
N VAL A 303 25.45 -6.11 -2.09
CA VAL A 303 25.47 -5.03 -3.09
C VAL A 303 24.07 -4.54 -3.40
N VAL A 304 23.11 -5.46 -3.62
CA VAL A 304 21.72 -5.10 -3.93
C VAL A 304 21.08 -4.36 -2.77
N ALA A 305 21.19 -4.89 -1.55
CA ALA A 305 20.58 -4.30 -0.36
C ALA A 305 21.15 -2.91 -0.01
N ASP A 306 22.48 -2.75 -0.10
CA ASP A 306 23.11 -1.46 0.20
C ASP A 306 22.84 -0.43 -0.93
N ALA A 307 22.78 -0.87 -2.19
CA ALA A 307 22.39 0.00 -3.30
C ALA A 307 20.93 0.47 -3.18
N SER A 308 19.99 -0.40 -2.79
CA SER A 308 18.58 -0.02 -2.64
C SER A 308 18.39 1.02 -1.55
N LEU A 309 19.05 0.86 -0.39
CA LEU A 309 19.01 1.83 0.72
C LEU A 309 19.58 3.19 0.31
N ARG A 310 20.72 3.23 -0.40
CA ARG A 310 21.36 4.50 -0.80
C ARG A 310 20.63 5.23 -1.92
N LEU A 311 19.92 4.47 -2.75
CA LEU A 311 19.18 4.97 -3.90
C LEU A 311 17.67 5.00 -3.63
N GLU A 312 17.26 5.00 -2.37
CA GLU A 312 15.87 5.16 -1.98
C GLU A 312 15.31 6.48 -2.57
N GLY A 313 14.12 6.42 -3.16
CA GLY A 313 13.48 7.56 -3.83
C GLY A 313 13.94 7.81 -5.28
N TYR A 314 14.88 7.03 -5.82
CA TYR A 314 15.19 7.04 -7.25
C TYR A 314 14.30 6.06 -8.01
N ASP A 315 13.68 6.53 -9.09
CA ASP A 315 12.89 5.68 -9.99
C ASP A 315 13.75 4.67 -10.75
N GLY A 316 13.19 3.50 -11.05
CA GLY A 316 13.77 2.52 -11.98
C GLY A 316 14.87 1.63 -11.39
N PHE A 317 14.88 1.37 -10.09
CA PHE A 317 15.78 0.38 -9.50
C PHE A 317 15.58 -1.00 -10.14
N PRO A 318 16.64 -1.72 -10.57
CA PRO A 318 16.52 -2.92 -11.41
C PRO A 318 16.24 -4.19 -10.60
N TRP A 319 15.12 -4.21 -9.88
CA TRP A 319 14.66 -5.38 -9.12
C TRP A 319 14.55 -6.66 -9.96
N PRO A 320 14.05 -6.64 -11.21
CA PRO A 320 14.02 -7.84 -12.05
C PRO A 320 15.41 -8.47 -12.26
N ALA A 321 16.42 -7.63 -12.54
CA ALA A 321 17.78 -8.11 -12.75
C ALA A 321 18.41 -8.61 -11.43
N ALA A 322 18.20 -7.88 -10.33
CA ALA A 322 18.67 -8.29 -9.01
C ALA A 322 18.09 -9.66 -8.61
N MET A 323 16.77 -9.83 -8.74
CA MET A 323 16.08 -11.05 -8.36
C MET A 323 16.46 -12.22 -9.27
N SER A 324 16.59 -12.01 -10.60
CA SER A 324 17.11 -13.03 -11.53
C SER A 324 18.50 -13.53 -11.10
N ALA A 325 19.41 -12.61 -10.78
CA ALA A 325 20.77 -12.95 -10.36
C ALA A 325 20.79 -13.74 -9.04
N LEU A 326 20.09 -13.24 -8.02
CA LEU A 326 20.04 -13.88 -6.70
C LEU A 326 19.35 -15.24 -6.75
N ALA A 327 18.24 -15.38 -7.49
CA ALA A 327 17.55 -16.64 -7.71
C ALA A 327 18.48 -17.71 -8.32
N ARG A 328 19.31 -17.28 -9.29
CA ARG A 328 20.24 -18.19 -9.97
C ARG A 328 21.41 -18.58 -9.07
N LEU A 329 21.84 -17.68 -8.19
CA LEU A 329 22.89 -17.94 -7.22
C LEU A 329 22.41 -18.81 -6.06
N ASP A 330 21.25 -18.55 -5.48
CA ASP A 330 20.66 -19.37 -4.41
C ASP A 330 19.19 -18.96 -4.18
N GLY A 331 18.25 -19.62 -4.87
CA GLY A 331 16.81 -19.33 -4.78
C GLY A 331 16.22 -19.39 -3.36
N PRO A 332 16.41 -20.50 -2.61
CA PRO A 332 15.99 -20.60 -1.21
C PRO A 332 16.50 -19.45 -0.33
N ARG A 333 17.77 -19.08 -0.47
CA ARG A 333 18.36 -17.94 0.24
C ARG A 333 17.74 -16.61 -0.18
N ALA A 334 17.59 -16.39 -1.49
CA ALA A 334 17.00 -15.16 -2.03
C ALA A 334 15.57 -14.95 -1.51
N LEU A 335 14.78 -16.03 -1.36
CA LEU A 335 13.44 -15.95 -0.78
C LEU A 335 13.47 -15.52 0.70
N ALA A 336 14.43 -16.06 1.48
CA ALA A 336 14.61 -15.63 2.87
C ALA A 336 15.05 -14.17 2.97
N ASP A 337 16.00 -13.75 2.12
CA ASP A 337 16.48 -12.36 2.03
C ASP A 337 15.35 -11.39 1.70
N VAL A 338 14.48 -11.71 0.73
CA VAL A 338 13.35 -10.84 0.34
C VAL A 338 12.36 -10.62 1.50
N VAL A 339 12.03 -11.65 2.27
CA VAL A 339 11.15 -11.51 3.45
C VAL A 339 11.84 -10.70 4.55
N ARG A 340 13.15 -10.89 4.75
CA ARG A 340 13.93 -10.12 5.72
C ARG A 340 14.06 -8.66 5.33
N TRP A 341 14.26 -8.36 4.05
CA TRP A 341 14.36 -7.00 3.54
C TRP A 341 13.09 -6.19 3.74
N ASP A 342 11.92 -6.83 3.70
CA ASP A 342 10.65 -6.18 4.01
C ASP A 342 10.58 -5.75 5.48
N ASP A 343 10.98 -6.65 6.39
CA ASP A 343 11.06 -6.41 7.85
C ASP A 343 12.08 -5.31 8.21
N GLU A 344 13.24 -5.31 7.55
CA GLU A 344 14.35 -4.37 7.75
C GLU A 344 14.15 -3.00 7.07
N ASN A 345 13.08 -2.83 6.29
CA ASN A 345 12.86 -1.64 5.44
C ASN A 345 13.98 -1.42 4.39
N VAL A 346 14.50 -2.50 3.81
CA VAL A 346 15.46 -2.47 2.69
C VAL A 346 14.71 -2.44 1.35
N ALA A 347 13.66 -3.24 1.23
CA ALA A 347 12.78 -3.30 0.06
C ALA A 347 11.45 -3.94 0.43
N GLU A 348 10.34 -3.36 -0.03
CA GLU A 348 9.02 -3.95 0.19
C GLU A 348 8.82 -5.25 -0.62
N LEU A 349 8.09 -6.23 -0.07
CA LEU A 349 7.77 -7.50 -0.75
C LEU A 349 7.17 -7.29 -2.15
N ARG A 350 6.34 -6.26 -2.34
CA ARG A 350 5.68 -5.96 -3.63
C ARG A 350 6.67 -5.63 -4.76
N ASN A 351 7.88 -5.18 -4.42
CA ASN A 351 8.90 -4.78 -5.39
C ASN A 351 9.85 -5.93 -5.74
N THR A 352 9.93 -6.97 -4.92
CA THR A 352 10.99 -8.01 -5.02
C THR A 352 10.43 -9.41 -5.19
N LEU A 353 9.34 -9.77 -4.50
CA LEU A 353 8.80 -11.12 -4.54
C LEU A 353 8.28 -11.51 -5.93
N PRO A 354 7.50 -10.70 -6.67
CA PRO A 354 6.99 -11.09 -7.99
C PRO A 354 8.13 -11.47 -8.95
N ASP A 355 9.14 -10.62 -9.08
CA ASP A 355 10.31 -10.85 -9.93
C ASP A 355 11.11 -12.10 -9.51
N LEU A 356 11.25 -12.33 -8.20
CA LEU A 356 11.91 -13.53 -7.67
C LEU A 356 11.14 -14.82 -8.03
N LEU A 357 9.81 -14.79 -7.93
CA LEU A 357 8.97 -15.94 -8.27
C LEU A 357 9.01 -16.22 -9.78
N GLN A 358 8.94 -15.20 -10.62
CA GLN A 358 9.07 -15.33 -12.08
C GLN A 358 10.45 -15.87 -12.47
N ALA A 359 11.53 -15.33 -11.89
CA ALA A 359 12.87 -15.86 -12.07
C ALA A 359 12.98 -17.32 -11.60
N GLY A 360 12.36 -17.67 -10.48
CA GLY A 360 12.34 -19.04 -9.95
C GLY A 360 11.64 -20.05 -10.85
N LEU A 361 10.53 -19.65 -11.48
CA LEU A 361 9.83 -20.44 -12.49
C LEU A 361 10.68 -20.61 -13.74
N ALA A 362 11.24 -19.52 -14.28
CA ALA A 362 12.06 -19.54 -15.49
C ALA A 362 13.34 -20.37 -15.34
N GLN A 363 13.93 -20.37 -14.14
CA GLN A 363 15.15 -21.10 -13.81
C GLN A 363 14.88 -22.53 -13.32
N GLY A 364 13.61 -22.90 -13.08
CA GLY A 364 13.18 -24.26 -12.75
C GLY A 364 13.49 -24.74 -11.33
N TRP A 365 13.87 -23.87 -10.40
CA TRP A 365 14.03 -24.24 -8.99
C TRP A 365 12.73 -24.10 -8.20
N LEU A 366 11.78 -23.29 -8.67
CA LEU A 366 10.47 -23.10 -8.04
C LEU A 366 9.39 -23.81 -8.87
N SER A 367 8.52 -24.57 -8.21
CA SER A 367 7.40 -25.23 -8.89
C SER A 367 6.25 -24.23 -9.15
N PRO A 368 5.40 -24.46 -10.18
CA PRO A 368 4.19 -23.68 -10.39
C PRO A 368 3.29 -23.55 -9.16
N ALA A 369 3.17 -24.62 -8.37
CA ALA A 369 2.38 -24.64 -7.15
C ALA A 369 2.96 -23.74 -6.05
N HIS A 370 4.29 -23.76 -5.84
CA HIS A 370 4.94 -22.86 -4.89
C HIS A 370 4.82 -21.40 -5.34
N ALA A 371 5.07 -21.11 -6.62
CA ALA A 371 5.00 -19.74 -7.14
C ALA A 371 3.57 -19.17 -7.04
N SER A 372 2.56 -19.92 -7.47
CA SER A 372 1.15 -19.51 -7.38
C SER A 372 0.68 -19.29 -5.95
N SER A 373 1.22 -20.05 -4.99
CA SER A 373 0.92 -19.89 -3.56
C SER A 373 1.58 -18.65 -2.97
N LEU A 374 2.89 -18.48 -3.19
CA LEU A 374 3.64 -17.33 -2.65
C LEU A 374 3.24 -16.01 -3.30
N ALA A 375 2.72 -16.02 -4.53
CA ALA A 375 2.27 -14.81 -5.20
C ALA A 375 1.17 -14.08 -4.40
N LEU A 376 0.31 -14.83 -3.70
CA LEU A 376 -0.73 -14.30 -2.79
C LEU A 376 -0.18 -13.43 -1.65
N MET A 377 1.12 -13.51 -1.35
CA MET A 377 1.75 -12.65 -0.35
C MET A 377 1.82 -11.18 -0.79
N THR A 378 1.54 -10.91 -2.07
CA THR A 378 1.47 -9.57 -2.68
C THR A 378 0.13 -9.35 -3.38
N ARG A 379 -0.22 -8.09 -3.66
CA ARG A 379 -1.44 -7.73 -4.41
C ARG A 379 -1.29 -7.85 -5.94
N SER A 380 -0.05 -7.82 -6.45
CA SER A 380 0.29 -7.83 -7.88
C SER A 380 0.75 -9.21 -8.34
N ASP A 381 -0.11 -10.21 -8.20
CA ASP A 381 0.21 -11.63 -8.43
C ASP A 381 -0.26 -12.17 -9.78
N GLY A 382 -1.11 -11.44 -10.50
CA GLY A 382 -1.72 -11.89 -11.76
C GLY A 382 -0.72 -12.40 -12.81
N ASP A 383 0.40 -11.71 -13.01
CA ASP A 383 1.41 -12.15 -13.99
C ASP A 383 2.15 -13.42 -13.55
N THR A 384 2.56 -13.48 -12.29
CA THR A 384 3.22 -14.68 -11.72
C THR A 384 2.29 -15.89 -11.75
N VAL A 385 1.01 -15.73 -11.42
CA VAL A 385 0.00 -16.80 -11.49
C VAL A 385 -0.22 -17.25 -12.93
N ASN A 386 -0.32 -16.31 -13.87
CA ASN A 386 -0.45 -16.61 -15.30
C ASN A 386 0.75 -17.41 -15.83
N GLU A 387 1.97 -17.03 -15.44
CA GLU A 387 3.20 -17.74 -15.82
C GLU A 387 3.30 -19.12 -15.20
N ALA A 388 2.98 -19.25 -13.91
CA ALA A 388 2.92 -20.54 -13.23
C ALA A 388 1.94 -21.49 -13.94
N LEU A 389 0.73 -21.03 -14.27
CA LEU A 389 -0.25 -21.82 -15.00
C LEU A 389 0.23 -22.17 -16.42
N ALA A 390 0.80 -21.20 -17.15
CA ALA A 390 1.33 -21.44 -18.49
C ALA A 390 2.43 -22.51 -18.48
N LEU A 391 3.33 -22.47 -17.49
CA LEU A 391 4.38 -23.47 -17.30
C LEU A 391 3.79 -24.84 -16.93
N ALA A 392 2.78 -24.88 -16.05
CA ALA A 392 2.11 -26.12 -15.68
C ALA A 392 1.41 -26.78 -16.88
N ILE A 393 0.77 -25.99 -17.75
CA ILE A 393 0.17 -26.47 -19.01
C ILE A 393 1.25 -26.96 -19.97
N ALA A 394 2.33 -26.18 -20.16
CA ALA A 394 3.41 -26.52 -21.09
C ALA A 394 4.16 -27.80 -20.69
N THR A 395 4.19 -28.12 -19.39
CA THR A 395 4.86 -29.32 -18.84
C THR A 395 3.89 -30.49 -18.60
N ASP A 396 2.63 -30.38 -19.00
CA ASP A 396 1.57 -31.37 -18.76
C ASP A 396 1.48 -31.79 -17.28
N SER A 397 1.62 -30.81 -16.38
CA SER A 397 1.55 -31.05 -14.94
C SER A 397 0.13 -31.42 -14.51
N LYS A 398 0.03 -32.39 -13.60
CA LYS A 398 -1.24 -32.80 -12.98
C LYS A 398 -1.90 -31.66 -12.19
N ASP A 399 -1.12 -30.67 -11.77
CA ASP A 399 -1.58 -29.56 -10.96
C ASP A 399 -2.25 -28.45 -11.80
N ALA A 400 -2.13 -28.49 -13.14
CA ALA A 400 -2.60 -27.42 -14.02
C ALA A 400 -4.09 -27.10 -13.85
N ALA A 401 -4.94 -28.12 -13.71
CA ALA A 401 -6.37 -27.94 -13.49
C ALA A 401 -6.68 -27.27 -12.15
N MET A 402 -5.97 -27.67 -11.08
CA MET A 402 -6.15 -27.11 -9.74
C MET A 402 -5.63 -25.67 -9.66
N LEU A 403 -4.51 -25.38 -10.32
CA LEU A 403 -3.96 -24.04 -10.43
C LEU A 403 -4.88 -23.12 -11.24
N ALA A 404 -5.49 -23.62 -12.31
CA ALA A 404 -6.45 -22.86 -13.10
C ALA A 404 -7.72 -22.53 -12.30
N GLU A 405 -8.25 -23.47 -11.52
CA GLU A 405 -9.40 -23.21 -10.63
C GLU A 405 -9.07 -22.15 -9.57
N ALA A 406 -7.90 -22.26 -8.91
CA ALA A 406 -7.46 -21.26 -7.93
C ALA A 406 -7.24 -19.88 -8.57
N ALA A 407 -6.60 -19.81 -9.74
CA ALA A 407 -6.38 -18.57 -10.48
C ALA A 407 -7.69 -17.95 -10.99
N ALA A 408 -8.66 -18.78 -11.40
CA ALA A 408 -9.97 -18.31 -11.82
C ALA A 408 -10.78 -17.74 -10.64
N GLN A 409 -10.75 -18.41 -9.48
CA GLN A 409 -11.35 -17.89 -8.24
C GLN A 409 -10.74 -16.53 -7.88
N ASP A 410 -9.42 -16.40 -7.95
CA ASP A 410 -8.71 -15.15 -7.71
C ASP A 410 -9.13 -14.03 -8.65
N ALA A 411 -9.19 -14.30 -9.95
CA ALA A 411 -9.61 -13.31 -10.94
C ALA A 411 -11.05 -12.85 -10.69
N LEU A 412 -11.94 -13.78 -10.30
CA LEU A 412 -13.37 -13.52 -10.10
C LEU A 412 -13.70 -12.87 -8.76
N ILE A 413 -12.92 -13.13 -7.70
CA ILE A 413 -13.18 -12.67 -6.33
C ILE A 413 -12.21 -11.57 -5.88
N ARG A 414 -10.92 -11.66 -6.22
CA ARG A 414 -9.89 -10.72 -5.73
C ARG A 414 -9.69 -9.56 -6.70
N HIS A 415 -9.47 -9.85 -7.99
CA HIS A 415 -9.14 -8.82 -8.98
C HIS A 415 -10.37 -8.13 -9.60
N ARG A 416 -11.50 -8.86 -9.70
CA ARG A 416 -12.88 -8.48 -10.09
C ARG A 416 -13.05 -7.56 -11.32
N HIS A 417 -12.43 -6.38 -11.33
CA HIS A 417 -12.49 -5.35 -12.38
C HIS A 417 -11.32 -5.42 -13.37
N ASP A 418 -10.15 -5.90 -12.95
CA ASP A 418 -9.01 -6.11 -13.84
C ASP A 418 -9.21 -7.38 -14.66
N ARG A 419 -9.72 -7.22 -15.89
CA ARG A 419 -9.86 -8.34 -16.83
C ARG A 419 -8.52 -9.02 -17.03
N ASN A 420 -8.39 -10.26 -16.54
CA ASN A 420 -7.24 -11.10 -16.81
C ASN A 420 -7.48 -11.93 -18.08
N SER A 421 -7.48 -11.27 -19.25
CA SER A 421 -7.72 -11.93 -20.53
C SER A 421 -6.68 -13.01 -20.85
N LYS A 422 -5.44 -12.87 -20.34
CA LYS A 422 -4.37 -13.86 -20.49
C LYS A 422 -4.76 -15.17 -19.80
N LEU A 423 -5.28 -15.12 -18.57
CA LEU A 423 -5.78 -16.29 -17.84
C LEU A 423 -6.92 -16.98 -18.60
N SER A 424 -7.93 -16.23 -19.02
CA SER A 424 -9.09 -16.78 -19.74
C SER A 424 -8.67 -17.47 -21.04
N GLN A 425 -7.71 -16.91 -21.77
CA GLN A 425 -7.13 -17.54 -22.95
C GLN A 425 -6.35 -18.82 -22.64
N LEU A 426 -5.58 -18.86 -21.54
CA LEU A 426 -4.87 -20.06 -21.10
C LEU A 426 -5.85 -21.20 -20.77
N VAL A 427 -6.86 -20.90 -19.94
CA VAL A 427 -7.93 -21.83 -19.55
C VAL A 427 -8.65 -22.38 -20.78
N GLN A 428 -9.06 -21.50 -21.69
CA GLN A 428 -9.79 -21.88 -22.91
C GLN A 428 -8.92 -22.73 -23.85
N ARG A 429 -7.66 -22.36 -24.08
CA ARG A 429 -6.74 -23.09 -24.98
C ARG A 429 -6.41 -24.48 -24.45
N ALA A 430 -6.17 -24.61 -23.15
CA ALA A 430 -5.89 -25.87 -22.49
C ALA A 430 -7.14 -26.71 -22.20
N LYS A 431 -8.35 -26.17 -22.46
CA LYS A 431 -9.64 -26.83 -22.20
C LYS A 431 -9.79 -27.27 -20.73
N LEU A 432 -9.30 -26.46 -19.81
CA LEU A 432 -9.40 -26.73 -18.38
C LEU A 432 -10.85 -26.51 -17.92
N THR A 433 -11.35 -27.42 -17.10
CA THR A 433 -12.75 -27.46 -16.65
C THR A 433 -12.84 -27.43 -15.15
N GLY A 434 -13.81 -26.68 -14.64
CA GLY A 434 -14.20 -26.65 -13.24
C GLY A 434 -15.16 -25.47 -12.98
N PRO A 435 -15.74 -25.36 -11.77
CA PRO A 435 -16.75 -24.35 -11.47
C PRO A 435 -16.21 -22.92 -11.66
N TRP A 436 -15.00 -22.61 -11.17
CA TRP A 436 -14.44 -21.27 -11.28
C TRP A 436 -13.93 -20.95 -12.69
N CYS A 437 -13.28 -21.91 -13.37
CA CYS A 437 -12.89 -21.73 -14.77
C CYS A 437 -14.11 -21.47 -15.65
N SER A 438 -15.21 -22.19 -15.42
CA SER A 438 -16.46 -22.00 -16.18
C SER A 438 -17.08 -20.64 -15.89
N ALA A 439 -17.10 -20.21 -14.63
CA ALA A 439 -17.58 -18.88 -14.25
C ALA A 439 -16.73 -17.76 -14.88
N LEU A 440 -15.41 -17.93 -14.95
CA LEU A 440 -14.49 -16.97 -15.58
C LEU A 440 -14.80 -16.80 -17.07
N LEU A 441 -14.96 -17.92 -17.79
CA LEU A 441 -15.30 -17.90 -19.21
C LEU A 441 -16.72 -17.34 -19.45
N ALA A 442 -17.67 -17.63 -18.56
CA ALA A 442 -19.03 -17.09 -18.64
C ALA A 442 -19.05 -15.57 -18.42
N GLN A 443 -18.29 -15.08 -17.44
CA GLN A 443 -18.11 -13.65 -17.18
C GLN A 443 -17.48 -12.95 -18.39
N GLU A 444 -16.39 -13.49 -18.94
CA GLU A 444 -15.75 -12.91 -20.13
C GLU A 444 -16.72 -12.83 -21.33
N ALA A 445 -17.48 -13.91 -21.58
CA ALA A 445 -18.49 -13.92 -22.63
C ALA A 445 -19.66 -12.96 -22.36
N PHE A 446 -20.03 -12.73 -21.10
CA PHE A 446 -21.06 -11.77 -20.71
C PHE A 446 -20.58 -10.33 -20.90
N VAL A 447 -19.36 -10.01 -20.42
CA VAL A 447 -18.75 -8.69 -20.54
C VAL A 447 -18.53 -8.29 -22.00
N GLU A 448 -18.27 -9.25 -22.91
CA GLU A 448 -18.21 -8.98 -24.34
C GLU A 448 -19.57 -8.62 -24.98
N ARG A 449 -20.69 -9.01 -24.35
CA ARG A 449 -22.05 -8.77 -24.86
C ARG A 449 -22.70 -7.51 -24.31
N ILE A 450 -22.33 -7.06 -23.12
CA ILE A 450 -22.90 -5.85 -22.52
C ILE A 450 -22.41 -4.59 -23.25
N PRO A 451 -23.26 -3.54 -23.37
CA PRO A 451 -22.84 -2.28 -23.96
C PRO A 451 -21.66 -1.69 -23.19
N LYS A 452 -20.58 -1.36 -23.89
CA LYS A 452 -19.48 -0.61 -23.27
C LYS A 452 -20.00 0.77 -22.85
N PRO A 453 -19.72 1.24 -21.62
CA PRO A 453 -20.12 2.57 -21.20
C PRO A 453 -19.57 3.60 -22.21
N GLN A 454 -20.46 4.45 -22.75
CA GLN A 454 -20.06 5.57 -23.58
C GLN A 454 -19.53 6.69 -22.67
N GLY A 455 -18.20 6.77 -22.53
CA GLY A 455 -17.49 7.69 -21.62
C GLY A 455 -16.87 6.89 -20.47
N SER A 456 -15.55 6.83 -20.29
CA SER A 456 -14.60 7.94 -20.19
C SER A 456 -13.38 7.77 -21.11
N ALA A 457 -13.24 8.69 -22.06
CA ALA A 457 -12.01 8.87 -22.84
C ALA A 457 -10.98 9.67 -22.02
N TYR A 458 -10.59 9.17 -20.84
CA TYR A 458 -9.43 9.69 -20.09
C TYR A 458 -8.30 8.68 -19.97
N ARG A 459 -8.37 7.54 -20.67
CA ARG A 459 -7.13 6.99 -21.22
C ARG A 459 -6.75 7.88 -22.39
N THR A 460 -5.77 8.75 -22.17
CA THR A 460 -4.80 9.07 -23.20
C THR A 460 -4.18 7.74 -23.64
N GLU A 461 -4.92 6.95 -24.42
CA GLU A 461 -4.28 6.16 -25.45
C GLU A 461 -3.48 7.18 -26.21
N TYR A 462 -2.17 7.11 -26.01
CA TYR A 462 -1.22 7.64 -26.96
C TYR A 462 -1.54 6.91 -28.26
N VAL A 463 -2.51 7.41 -29.00
CA VAL A 463 -2.67 7.12 -30.42
C VAL A 463 -1.36 7.62 -30.98
N PRO A 464 -0.43 6.73 -31.35
CA PRO A 464 0.74 7.19 -32.08
C PRO A 464 0.12 7.90 -33.27
N ALA A 465 0.30 9.21 -33.36
CA ALA A 465 -0.19 9.94 -34.51
C ALA A 465 0.47 9.24 -35.69
N ASP A 466 -0.33 8.50 -36.46
CA ASP A 466 0.08 7.77 -37.64
C ASP A 466 0.39 8.84 -38.69
N ARG A 467 1.50 9.55 -38.48
CA ARG A 467 2.02 10.59 -39.36
C ARG A 467 2.81 9.90 -40.45
N GLN A 468 2.14 9.06 -41.24
CA GLN A 468 2.55 8.84 -42.62
C GLN A 468 2.03 10.01 -43.47
N ASP A 469 2.54 11.21 -43.19
CA ASP A 469 2.45 12.30 -44.15
C ASP A 469 3.47 12.00 -45.25
N ASN A 470 3.03 11.34 -46.33
CA ASN A 470 3.79 11.17 -47.56
C ASN A 470 4.44 12.51 -47.95
N VAL A 471 5.75 12.62 -47.70
CA VAL A 471 6.57 13.73 -48.21
C VAL A 471 6.62 13.53 -49.73
N ALA A 472 6.12 14.50 -50.49
CA ALA A 472 6.13 14.45 -51.94
C ALA A 472 7.51 14.08 -52.50
N ASP A 473 7.52 13.12 -53.43
CA ASP A 473 8.70 12.65 -54.17
C ASP A 473 9.48 13.85 -54.76
N SER A 474 10.74 13.99 -54.34
CA SER A 474 11.70 14.90 -54.97
C SER A 474 12.86 14.08 -55.54
N PRO A 475 13.38 14.42 -56.74
CA PRO A 475 14.36 13.59 -57.43
C PRO A 475 15.76 13.83 -56.86
N TRP A 476 16.13 13.06 -55.85
CA TRP A 476 17.53 12.87 -55.47
C TRP A 476 18.36 12.55 -56.73
N THR A 477 19.39 13.34 -57.05
CA THR A 477 20.21 13.03 -58.23
C THR A 477 21.25 11.96 -57.89
N LEU A 478 21.66 11.16 -58.88
CA LEU A 478 22.65 10.09 -58.67
C LEU A 478 23.96 10.61 -58.06
N ARG A 479 24.34 11.87 -58.34
CA ARG A 479 25.56 12.49 -57.80
C ARG A 479 25.39 12.94 -56.34
N ASP A 480 24.16 13.29 -55.94
CA ASP A 480 23.84 13.70 -54.57
C ASP A 480 23.86 12.51 -53.60
N VAL A 481 23.66 11.29 -54.10
CA VAL A 481 23.52 10.10 -53.24
C VAL A 481 24.82 9.29 -53.10
N THR A 482 25.80 9.44 -53.99
CA THR A 482 27.05 8.64 -53.97
C THR A 482 28.28 9.38 -53.43
N ASP A 483 28.17 10.68 -53.15
CA ASP A 483 29.27 11.53 -52.67
C ASP A 483 28.89 12.14 -51.33
N ALA A 484 29.76 12.02 -50.32
CA ALA A 484 29.44 12.39 -48.94
C ALA A 484 29.18 13.90 -48.77
N ASP A 485 29.98 14.74 -49.44
CA ASP A 485 29.86 16.20 -49.35
C ASP A 485 28.61 16.71 -50.06
N MET A 486 28.26 16.12 -51.20
CA MET A 486 27.03 16.42 -51.93
C MET A 486 25.80 15.94 -51.16
N LEU A 487 25.84 14.73 -50.58
CA LEU A 487 24.76 14.17 -49.78
C LEU A 487 24.50 15.03 -48.54
N ARG A 488 25.54 15.47 -47.83
CA ARG A 488 25.42 16.40 -46.70
C ARG A 488 24.73 17.70 -47.10
N ARG A 489 25.21 18.36 -48.17
CA ARG A 489 24.61 19.61 -48.67
C ARG A 489 23.15 19.42 -49.08
N ALA A 490 22.82 18.33 -49.76
CA ALA A 490 21.46 18.02 -50.17
C ALA A 490 20.53 17.81 -48.98
N LEU A 491 21.00 17.10 -47.94
CA LEU A 491 20.26 16.91 -46.68
C LEU A 491 20.03 18.24 -45.96
N ASP A 492 21.06 19.07 -45.79
CA ASP A 492 20.95 20.37 -45.11
C ASP A 492 19.95 21.31 -45.80
N VAL A 493 20.02 21.37 -47.14
CA VAL A 493 19.06 22.14 -47.96
C VAL A 493 17.65 21.61 -47.74
N ARG A 494 17.45 20.30 -47.82
CA ARG A 494 16.13 19.69 -47.70
C ARG A 494 15.53 19.86 -46.30
N GLN A 495 16.34 19.70 -45.26
CA GLN A 495 15.89 19.94 -43.88
C GLN A 495 15.50 21.39 -43.66
N ASN A 496 16.24 22.34 -44.22
CA ASN A 496 15.90 23.76 -44.15
C ASN A 496 14.60 24.07 -44.91
N GLU A 497 14.40 23.51 -46.10
CA GLU A 497 13.13 23.63 -46.83
C GLU A 497 11.93 23.12 -46.03
N LEU A 498 12.05 21.92 -45.42
CA LEU A 498 10.98 21.33 -44.62
C LEU A 498 10.71 22.13 -43.34
N ARG A 499 11.76 22.65 -42.68
CA ARG A 499 11.61 23.55 -41.53
C ARG A 499 10.91 24.86 -41.89
N ILE A 500 11.21 25.45 -43.06
CA ILE A 500 10.49 26.63 -43.57
C ILE A 500 9.00 26.32 -43.77
N GLN A 501 8.68 25.09 -44.18
CA GLN A 501 7.31 24.57 -44.32
C GLN A 501 6.70 24.08 -42.98
N ARG A 502 7.38 24.27 -41.84
CA ARG A 502 7.00 23.77 -40.50
C ARG A 502 6.78 22.25 -40.44
N ARG A 503 7.42 21.50 -41.33
CA ARG A 503 7.47 20.03 -41.33
C ARG A 503 8.78 19.58 -40.68
N TYR A 504 8.68 18.76 -39.64
CA TYR A 504 9.84 18.20 -38.96
C TYR A 504 9.94 16.72 -39.32
N VAL A 505 10.89 16.39 -40.19
CA VAL A 505 11.19 15.02 -40.66
C VAL A 505 12.59 14.65 -40.20
N SER A 506 12.81 13.41 -39.76
CA SER A 506 14.13 12.97 -39.29
C SER A 506 15.12 12.84 -40.46
N VAL A 507 16.43 12.90 -40.17
CA VAL A 507 17.45 12.66 -41.22
C VAL A 507 17.37 11.20 -41.68
N ARG A 508 17.01 10.28 -40.79
CA ARG A 508 16.84 8.85 -41.11
C ARG A 508 15.74 8.62 -42.16
N ASP A 509 14.59 9.30 -42.03
CA ASP A 509 13.48 9.20 -43.01
C ASP A 509 13.86 9.81 -44.37
N LEU A 510 14.62 10.92 -44.38
CA LEU A 510 15.14 11.49 -45.62
C LEU A 510 16.14 10.55 -46.29
N LEU A 511 17.03 9.94 -45.51
CA LEU A 511 17.98 8.93 -46.01
C LEU A 511 17.30 7.64 -46.45
N GLN A 512 16.15 7.29 -45.87
CA GLN A 512 15.31 6.21 -46.38
C GLN A 512 14.80 6.54 -47.79
N GLN A 513 14.36 7.77 -48.07
CA GLN A 513 13.97 8.18 -49.43
C GLN A 513 15.16 8.14 -50.40
N VAL A 514 16.33 8.61 -49.96
CA VAL A 514 17.58 8.51 -50.74
C VAL A 514 17.87 7.04 -51.10
N ARG A 515 17.72 6.12 -50.16
CA ARG A 515 18.01 4.69 -50.36
C ARG A 515 17.22 4.08 -51.51
N HIS A 516 15.96 4.48 -51.71
CA HIS A 516 15.09 3.96 -52.78
C HIS A 516 15.54 4.38 -54.19
N VAL A 517 16.33 5.45 -54.32
CA VAL A 517 16.83 5.92 -55.63
C VAL A 517 18.22 5.40 -55.98
N VAL A 518 18.90 4.69 -55.07
CA VAL A 518 20.27 4.19 -55.28
C VAL A 518 20.26 2.96 -56.20
N PRO A 519 20.85 3.04 -57.41
CA PRO A 519 20.90 1.89 -58.32
C PRO A 519 21.86 0.82 -57.81
N LEU A 520 21.61 -0.44 -58.18
CA LEU A 520 22.39 -1.62 -57.77
C LEU A 520 23.91 -1.42 -57.89
N ARG A 521 24.37 -0.80 -58.98
CA ARG A 521 25.79 -0.58 -59.28
C ARG A 521 26.49 0.41 -58.34
N ASP A 522 25.75 1.30 -57.68
CA ASP A 522 26.28 2.40 -56.87
C ASP A 522 26.03 2.22 -55.36
N ARG A 523 25.44 1.08 -54.94
CA ARG A 523 25.16 0.75 -53.53
C ARG A 523 26.39 0.86 -52.62
N ILE A 524 27.55 0.37 -53.05
CA ILE A 524 28.80 0.48 -52.26
C ILE A 524 29.24 1.94 -52.11
N LYS A 525 29.15 2.73 -53.19
CA LYS A 525 29.51 4.16 -53.13
C LYS A 525 28.59 4.93 -52.18
N HIS A 526 27.31 4.57 -52.14
CA HIS A 526 26.38 5.14 -51.17
C HIS A 526 26.72 4.74 -49.73
N LEU A 527 27.05 3.47 -49.47
CA LEU A 527 27.50 3.02 -48.15
C LEU A 527 28.80 3.71 -47.70
N ASP A 528 29.75 3.91 -48.61
CA ASP A 528 30.97 4.68 -48.33
C ASP A 528 30.67 6.17 -48.08
N ALA A 529 29.72 6.76 -48.82
CA ALA A 529 29.26 8.13 -48.58
C ALA A 529 28.61 8.27 -47.19
N LEU A 530 27.74 7.33 -46.79
CA LEU A 530 27.14 7.28 -45.46
C LEU A 530 28.18 7.07 -44.35
N ARG A 531 29.20 6.24 -44.60
CA ARG A 531 30.32 6.02 -43.67
C ARG A 531 31.07 7.33 -43.39
N LEU A 532 31.42 8.07 -44.44
CA LEU A 532 32.11 9.35 -44.32
C LEU A 532 31.23 10.41 -43.64
N LEU A 533 29.95 10.49 -44.00
CA LEU A 533 28.97 11.35 -43.35
C LEU A 533 28.83 11.06 -41.85
N THR A 534 28.83 9.79 -41.48
CA THR A 534 28.75 9.36 -40.08
C THR A 534 30.00 9.77 -39.30
N ALA A 535 31.18 9.70 -39.92
CA ALA A 535 32.44 10.13 -39.30
C ALA A 535 32.52 11.66 -39.10
N ASP A 536 32.00 12.44 -40.06
CA ASP A 536 32.05 13.92 -40.02
C ASP A 536 30.96 14.54 -39.12
N SER A 537 29.72 14.05 -39.22
CA SER A 537 28.56 14.67 -38.55
C SER A 537 28.26 14.05 -37.19
N ASN A 538 28.80 12.86 -36.92
CA ASN A 538 28.60 12.13 -35.68
C ASN A 538 27.11 12.06 -35.29
N SER A 539 26.25 11.74 -36.26
CA SER A 539 24.80 11.72 -36.15
C SER A 539 24.25 10.30 -35.97
N TYR A 540 23.35 10.13 -35.00
CA TYR A 540 22.62 8.87 -34.76
C TYR A 540 21.84 8.42 -36.01
N ASP A 541 21.16 9.36 -36.67
CA ASP A 541 20.33 9.09 -37.84
C ASP A 541 21.14 8.57 -39.03
N THR A 542 22.35 9.09 -39.25
CA THR A 542 23.22 8.65 -40.36
C THR A 542 23.80 7.26 -40.09
N SER A 543 24.16 6.98 -38.81
CA SER A 543 24.62 5.66 -38.39
C SER A 543 23.55 4.58 -38.62
N TRP A 544 22.30 4.86 -38.25
CA TRP A 544 21.20 3.90 -38.46
C TRP A 544 20.75 3.80 -39.91
N ALA A 545 20.78 4.88 -40.69
CA ALA A 545 20.53 4.81 -42.13
C ALA A 545 21.54 3.92 -42.88
N LEU A 546 22.80 3.90 -42.44
CA LEU A 546 23.84 2.99 -42.94
C LEU A 546 23.52 1.53 -42.62
N VAL A 547 23.08 1.24 -41.39
CA VAL A 547 22.64 -0.10 -40.97
C VAL A 547 21.42 -0.55 -41.77
N ASP A 548 20.40 0.31 -41.91
CA ASP A 548 19.19 0.01 -42.67
C ASP A 548 19.52 -0.34 -44.13
N ALA A 549 20.42 0.43 -44.76
CA ALA A 549 20.89 0.16 -46.13
C ALA A 549 21.69 -1.15 -46.25
N ALA A 550 22.56 -1.43 -45.28
CA ALA A 550 23.31 -2.66 -45.22
C ALA A 550 22.40 -3.89 -45.04
N GLN A 551 21.40 -3.81 -44.15
CA GLN A 551 20.46 -4.88 -43.88
C GLN A 551 19.57 -5.20 -45.08
N GLU A 552 19.02 -4.17 -45.75
CA GLU A 552 18.15 -4.33 -46.92
C GLU A 552 18.89 -4.97 -48.11
N TRP A 553 20.13 -4.56 -48.36
CA TRP A 553 20.84 -4.96 -49.58
C TRP A 553 21.72 -6.20 -49.44
N ARG A 554 22.13 -6.58 -48.22
CA ARG A 554 23.04 -7.72 -47.98
C ARG A 554 22.50 -9.04 -48.54
N ALA A 555 21.21 -9.32 -48.39
CA ALA A 555 20.61 -10.58 -48.84
C ALA A 555 20.64 -10.76 -50.38
N THR A 556 20.71 -9.65 -51.13
CA THR A 556 20.64 -9.65 -52.61
C THR A 556 21.95 -9.22 -53.29
N SER A 557 22.96 -8.77 -52.53
CA SER A 557 24.22 -8.26 -53.06
C SER A 557 25.44 -8.82 -52.32
N PRO A 558 26.20 -9.75 -52.94
CA PRO A 558 27.45 -10.28 -52.36
C PRO A 558 28.49 -9.20 -52.07
N ALA A 559 28.53 -8.13 -52.88
CA ALA A 559 29.42 -7.00 -52.66
C ALA A 559 29.09 -6.24 -51.36
N VAL A 560 27.80 -6.04 -51.06
CA VAL A 560 27.36 -5.44 -49.80
C VAL A 560 27.66 -6.35 -48.63
N ALA A 561 27.43 -7.66 -48.77
CA ALA A 561 27.80 -8.63 -47.73
C ALA A 561 29.30 -8.59 -47.39
N GLN A 562 30.18 -8.50 -48.40
CA GLN A 562 31.62 -8.35 -48.20
C GLN A 562 31.99 -6.98 -47.59
N TRP A 563 31.28 -5.91 -47.95
CA TRP A 563 31.47 -4.58 -47.35
C TRP A 563 31.09 -4.59 -45.86
N CYS A 564 30.00 -5.25 -45.49
CA CYS A 564 29.60 -5.42 -44.08
C CYS A 564 30.67 -6.18 -43.27
N LYS A 565 31.36 -7.16 -43.86
CA LYS A 565 32.47 -7.86 -43.17
C LYS A 565 33.73 -7.02 -43.01
N SER A 566 34.02 -6.15 -43.98
CA SER A 566 35.34 -5.47 -44.09
C SER A 566 35.34 -4.03 -43.59
N SER A 567 34.25 -3.29 -43.77
CA SER A 567 34.20 -1.83 -43.54
C SER A 567 33.26 -1.42 -42.40
N LEU A 568 32.16 -2.15 -42.18
CA LEU A 568 31.22 -1.87 -41.10
C LEU A 568 31.85 -2.01 -39.68
N PRO A 569 32.77 -2.95 -39.38
CA PRO A 569 33.41 -3.02 -38.06
C PRO A 569 34.11 -1.72 -37.67
N GLU A 570 34.87 -1.09 -38.58
CA GLU A 570 35.52 0.19 -38.28
C GLU A 570 34.50 1.33 -38.06
N CYS A 571 33.34 1.28 -38.74
CA CYS A 571 32.25 2.23 -38.50
C CYS A 571 31.63 2.05 -37.11
N ILE A 572 31.41 0.80 -36.68
CA ILE A 572 30.91 0.47 -35.33
C ILE A 572 31.91 0.95 -34.28
N LYS A 573 33.20 0.67 -34.47
CA LYS A 573 34.27 1.11 -33.56
C LYS A 573 34.33 2.62 -33.38
N LEU A 574 34.26 3.39 -34.47
CA LEU A 574 34.37 4.85 -34.42
C LEU A 574 33.10 5.56 -33.93
N SER A 575 31.93 4.92 -34.06
CA SER A 575 30.64 5.50 -33.70
C SER A 575 29.81 4.62 -32.77
N LEU A 576 30.47 3.86 -31.89
CA LEU A 576 29.84 2.89 -30.99
C LEU A 576 28.71 3.51 -30.16
N VAL A 577 28.87 4.77 -29.76
CA VAL A 577 27.88 5.54 -28.97
C VAL A 577 26.50 5.61 -29.63
N HIS A 578 26.41 5.58 -30.97
CA HIS A 578 25.12 5.68 -31.68
C HIS A 578 24.39 4.35 -31.78
N TYR A 579 25.17 3.27 -31.88
CA TYR A 579 24.63 1.91 -31.96
C TYR A 579 24.25 1.39 -30.57
N ALA A 580 24.88 1.91 -29.52
CA ALA A 580 24.64 1.58 -28.12
C ALA A 580 23.81 2.65 -27.36
N ASN A 581 22.65 3.05 -27.90
CA ASN A 581 21.79 4.09 -27.30
C ASN A 581 20.75 3.51 -26.31
N PRO A 582 20.69 3.98 -25.05
CA PRO A 582 19.80 3.45 -24.02
C PRO A 582 18.36 4.01 -23.96
N TYR A 583 17.99 5.06 -24.69
CA TYR A 583 16.64 5.64 -24.59
C TYR A 583 15.67 5.04 -25.63
N GLY A 584 14.93 4.00 -25.26
CA GLY A 584 13.65 3.64 -25.88
C GLY A 584 13.52 2.22 -26.45
N TYR A 585 12.67 1.42 -25.78
CA TYR A 585 11.79 0.36 -26.32
C TYR A 585 12.28 -0.80 -27.20
N ASN A 586 13.53 -0.89 -27.65
CA ASN A 586 13.97 -2.09 -28.39
C ASN A 586 15.46 -2.41 -28.18
N GLU A 587 15.77 -3.27 -27.22
CA GLU A 587 17.10 -3.87 -27.05
C GLU A 587 17.57 -4.67 -28.31
N ASP A 588 16.63 -5.11 -29.16
CA ASP A 588 16.84 -5.95 -30.35
C ASP A 588 17.67 -5.31 -31.50
N HIS A 589 18.01 -4.03 -31.41
CA HIS A 589 18.63 -3.32 -32.53
C HIS A 589 20.15 -3.53 -32.65
N PHE A 590 20.88 -3.64 -31.54
CA PHE A 590 22.34 -3.75 -31.62
C PHE A 590 22.83 -5.14 -32.03
N ASP A 591 22.13 -6.20 -31.59
CA ASP A 591 22.37 -7.56 -32.07
C ASP A 591 22.13 -7.69 -33.58
N THR A 592 21.15 -6.95 -34.10
CA THR A 592 20.90 -6.84 -35.55
C THR A 592 22.12 -6.24 -36.27
N VAL A 593 22.79 -5.22 -35.69
CA VAL A 593 24.01 -4.64 -36.24
C VAL A 593 25.17 -5.63 -36.21
N LEU A 594 25.35 -6.35 -35.10
CA LEU A 594 26.40 -7.36 -34.96
C LEU A 594 26.18 -8.56 -35.90
N ALA A 595 24.92 -8.92 -36.19
CA ALA A 595 24.59 -9.93 -37.18
C ALA A 595 25.00 -9.53 -38.61
N LEU A 596 25.19 -8.23 -38.91
CA LEU A 596 25.63 -7.75 -40.22
C LEU A 596 27.11 -7.99 -40.50
N VAL A 597 27.97 -8.01 -39.47
CA VAL A 597 29.42 -8.13 -39.64
C VAL A 597 29.92 -9.58 -39.78
N GLU A 598 29.11 -10.58 -39.39
CA GLU A 598 29.45 -12.02 -39.42
C GLU A 598 30.81 -12.37 -38.77
N LEU A 599 31.18 -11.65 -37.71
CA LEU A 599 32.43 -11.87 -36.97
C LEU A 599 32.30 -13.04 -36.00
N GLN A 600 33.43 -13.67 -35.66
CA GLN A 600 33.47 -14.66 -34.57
C GLN A 600 33.31 -13.95 -33.20
N PRO A 601 32.82 -14.65 -32.16
CA PRO A 601 32.62 -14.06 -30.82
C PRO A 601 33.83 -13.32 -30.24
N ALA A 602 35.03 -13.84 -30.46
CA ALA A 602 36.28 -13.21 -30.03
C ALA A 602 36.55 -11.88 -30.77
N GLU A 603 36.31 -11.85 -32.08
CA GLU A 603 36.48 -10.64 -32.91
C GLU A 603 35.43 -9.57 -32.56
N ILE A 604 34.22 -9.98 -32.20
CA ILE A 604 33.18 -9.07 -31.68
C ILE A 604 33.64 -8.47 -30.35
N THR A 605 34.19 -9.29 -29.45
CA THR A 605 34.71 -8.82 -28.16
C THR A 605 35.83 -7.79 -28.36
N ASP A 606 36.79 -8.08 -29.23
CA ASP A 606 37.89 -7.16 -29.57
C ASP A 606 37.38 -5.85 -30.19
N LEU A 607 36.41 -5.94 -31.10
CA LEU A 607 35.75 -4.78 -31.72
C LEU A 607 35.09 -3.89 -30.66
N MET A 608 34.35 -4.50 -29.73
CA MET A 608 33.63 -3.79 -28.67
C MET A 608 34.59 -3.13 -27.68
N ILE A 609 35.65 -3.82 -27.25
CA ILE A 609 36.69 -3.25 -26.37
C ILE A 609 37.40 -2.08 -27.06
N ALA A 610 37.79 -2.25 -28.34
CA ALA A 610 38.41 -1.18 -29.12
C ALA A 610 37.46 0.01 -29.32
N GLY A 611 36.18 -0.24 -29.55
CA GLY A 611 35.14 0.79 -29.70
C GLY A 611 34.88 1.55 -28.39
N ILE A 612 34.83 0.86 -27.26
CA ILE A 612 34.75 1.50 -25.93
C ILE A 612 35.98 2.38 -25.71
N GLY A 613 37.19 1.87 -26.00
CA GLY A 613 38.43 2.63 -25.89
C GLY A 613 38.44 3.89 -26.75
N ALA A 614 37.94 3.82 -27.99
CA ALA A 614 37.85 4.96 -28.91
C ALA A 614 36.81 6.01 -28.49
N ASN A 615 35.79 5.63 -27.71
CA ASN A 615 34.66 6.49 -27.37
C ASN A 615 34.51 6.78 -25.86
N VAL A 616 35.49 6.41 -25.02
CA VAL A 616 35.37 6.43 -23.55
C VAL A 616 34.98 7.80 -22.99
N SER A 617 35.45 8.90 -23.59
CA SER A 617 35.12 10.27 -23.16
C SER A 617 33.67 10.69 -23.44
N ARG A 618 32.95 9.93 -24.28
CA ARG A 618 31.58 10.19 -24.71
C ARG A 618 30.57 9.19 -24.14
N LEU A 619 31.04 8.17 -23.42
CA LEU A 619 30.22 7.15 -22.80
C LEU A 619 30.02 7.47 -21.32
N SER A 620 28.77 7.39 -20.85
CA SER A 620 28.47 7.40 -19.41
C SER A 620 28.83 6.06 -18.78
N ALA A 621 28.99 6.02 -17.45
CA ALA A 621 29.23 4.78 -16.72
C ALA A 621 28.14 3.72 -17.00
N GLU A 622 26.87 4.14 -16.98
CA GLU A 622 25.72 3.28 -17.34
C GLU A 622 25.89 2.62 -18.72
N ARG A 623 26.24 3.41 -19.75
CA ARG A 623 26.47 2.90 -21.10
C ARG A 623 27.62 1.90 -21.15
N ILE A 624 28.70 2.16 -20.40
CA ILE A 624 29.84 1.24 -20.33
C ILE A 624 29.40 -0.08 -19.70
N HIS A 625 28.68 -0.09 -18.58
CA HIS A 625 28.23 -1.33 -17.94
C HIS A 625 27.31 -2.14 -18.85
N ARG A 626 26.37 -1.50 -19.58
CA ARG A 626 25.52 -2.20 -20.55
C ARG A 626 26.31 -2.80 -21.70
N LEU A 627 27.30 -2.08 -22.25
CA LEU A 627 28.19 -2.59 -23.29
C LEU A 627 29.04 -3.76 -22.80
N VAL A 628 29.55 -3.69 -21.57
CA VAL A 628 30.26 -4.81 -20.93
C VAL A 628 29.33 -5.99 -20.70
N GLY A 629 28.07 -5.74 -20.35
CA GLY A 629 27.03 -6.77 -20.23
C GLY A 629 26.75 -7.48 -21.54
N LEU A 630 26.84 -6.78 -22.68
CA LEU A 630 26.79 -7.40 -24.00
C LEU A 630 28.07 -8.18 -24.30
N ILE A 631 29.24 -7.66 -23.97
CA ILE A 631 30.50 -8.43 -24.12
C ILE A 631 30.43 -9.74 -23.33
N ALA A 632 29.79 -9.71 -22.15
CA ALA A 632 29.62 -10.89 -21.31
C ALA A 632 28.88 -12.05 -22.02
N SER A 633 27.97 -11.77 -22.97
CA SER A 633 27.26 -12.82 -23.72
C SER A 633 28.15 -13.55 -24.74
N TYR A 634 29.33 -13.02 -25.03
CA TYR A 634 30.33 -13.65 -25.91
C TYR A 634 31.46 -14.34 -25.13
N LEU A 635 31.47 -14.23 -23.79
CA LEU A 635 32.47 -14.90 -22.94
C LEU A 635 32.14 -16.39 -22.78
N GLY A 636 33.17 -17.20 -22.55
CA GLY A 636 32.98 -18.57 -22.07
C GLY A 636 32.38 -18.58 -20.65
N ALA A 637 31.53 -19.57 -20.34
CA ALA A 637 30.85 -19.66 -19.04
C ALA A 637 31.80 -19.61 -17.84
N ARG A 638 32.99 -20.22 -17.96
CA ARG A 638 34.02 -20.17 -16.90
C ARG A 638 34.57 -18.76 -16.68
N ASP A 639 34.80 -18.01 -17.75
CA ASP A 639 35.33 -16.64 -17.68
C ASP A 639 34.27 -15.69 -17.14
N ALA A 640 33.01 -15.86 -17.56
CA ALA A 640 31.87 -15.12 -17.01
C ALA A 640 31.69 -15.37 -15.49
N ALA A 641 31.79 -16.63 -15.05
CA ALA A 641 31.71 -16.99 -13.63
C ALA A 641 32.84 -16.37 -12.79
N HIS A 642 34.08 -16.43 -13.30
CA HIS A 642 35.23 -15.83 -12.63
C HIS A 642 35.12 -14.30 -12.56
N LEU A 643 34.65 -13.68 -13.66
CA LEU A 643 34.42 -12.24 -13.71
C LEU A 643 33.29 -11.82 -12.75
N ALA A 644 32.20 -12.58 -12.64
CA ALA A 644 31.12 -12.33 -11.69
C ALA A 644 31.64 -12.31 -10.25
N GLN A 645 32.43 -13.32 -9.85
CA GLN A 645 33.01 -13.41 -8.50
C GLN A 645 33.96 -12.25 -8.18
N TRP A 646 34.87 -11.94 -9.10
CA TRP A 646 35.79 -10.83 -8.94
C TRP A 646 35.03 -9.49 -8.86
N TYR A 647 34.05 -9.30 -9.73
CA TYR A 647 33.31 -8.04 -9.83
C TYR A 647 32.43 -7.82 -8.59
N ALA A 648 31.68 -8.83 -8.15
CA ALA A 648 30.90 -8.75 -6.92
C ALA A 648 31.78 -8.43 -5.70
N SER A 649 32.94 -9.08 -5.57
CA SER A 649 33.91 -8.79 -4.49
C SER A 649 34.44 -7.36 -4.56
N ARG A 650 34.69 -6.85 -5.77
CA ARG A 650 35.12 -5.45 -5.99
C ARG A 650 34.02 -4.44 -5.63
N LEU A 651 32.75 -4.77 -5.85
CA LEU A 651 31.65 -3.89 -5.44
C LEU A 651 31.51 -3.86 -3.92
N VAL A 652 31.58 -5.02 -3.26
CA VAL A 652 31.57 -5.10 -1.79
C VAL A 652 32.75 -4.35 -1.16
N SER A 653 33.94 -4.37 -1.78
CA SER A 653 35.11 -3.65 -1.26
C SER A 653 34.98 -2.12 -1.31
N ARG A 654 34.00 -1.57 -2.05
CA ARG A 654 33.67 -0.13 -2.02
C ARG A 654 32.82 0.25 -0.82
N LEU A 655 32.29 -0.74 -0.11
CA LEU A 655 31.48 -0.54 1.10
C LEU A 655 32.36 -0.71 2.33
N SER A 656 32.29 0.26 3.24
CA SER A 656 32.94 0.15 4.54
C SER A 656 32.29 -0.98 5.34
N ASP A 657 33.05 -1.74 6.13
CA ASP A 657 32.52 -2.88 6.89
C ASP A 657 31.41 -2.47 7.87
N ALA A 658 31.48 -1.24 8.42
CA ALA A 658 30.49 -0.69 9.33
C ALA A 658 29.17 -0.28 8.64
N ASP A 659 29.21 -0.01 7.33
CA ASP A 659 28.04 0.44 6.58
C ASP A 659 27.27 -0.71 5.91
N ARG A 660 27.87 -1.91 5.80
CA ARG A 660 27.23 -3.06 5.15
C ARG A 660 25.98 -3.49 5.91
N VAL A 661 24.99 -3.96 5.15
CA VAL A 661 23.85 -4.69 5.72
C VAL A 661 24.37 -5.96 6.38
N ALA A 662 24.02 -6.16 7.66
CA ALA A 662 24.40 -7.36 8.39
C ALA A 662 23.65 -8.56 7.79
N LEU A 663 24.40 -9.54 7.29
CA LEU A 663 23.83 -10.80 6.83
C LEU A 663 23.97 -11.86 7.93
N PRO A 664 22.93 -12.67 8.16
CA PRO A 664 23.00 -13.85 9.01
C PRO A 664 24.14 -14.81 8.64
N PRO A 665 24.60 -15.64 9.59
CA PRO A 665 25.41 -16.83 9.29
C PRO A 665 24.76 -17.70 8.21
N ASP A 666 25.59 -18.35 7.37
CA ASP A 666 25.07 -19.15 6.27
C ASP A 666 24.27 -20.39 6.75
N ASP A 667 24.53 -20.88 7.97
CA ASP A 667 23.81 -22.01 8.58
C ASP A 667 22.34 -21.70 8.93
N ASP A 668 21.97 -20.42 9.04
CA ASP A 668 20.60 -20.01 9.35
C ASP A 668 19.68 -20.04 8.12
N TYR A 669 20.25 -20.09 6.91
CA TYR A 669 19.48 -20.06 5.67
C TYR A 669 18.88 -21.42 5.31
N PRO A 670 17.69 -21.44 4.67
CA PRO A 670 17.09 -22.68 4.21
C PRO A 670 17.91 -23.32 3.09
N THR A 671 18.17 -24.61 3.18
CA THR A 671 18.95 -25.37 2.18
C THR A 671 18.11 -25.91 1.02
N ASN A 672 16.78 -25.89 1.15
CA ASN A 672 15.86 -26.39 0.14
C ASN A 672 14.61 -25.49 0.04
N VAL A 673 13.91 -25.63 -1.08
CA VAL A 673 12.77 -24.78 -1.46
C VAL A 673 11.61 -24.94 -0.50
N ASP A 674 11.27 -26.17 -0.08
CA ASP A 674 10.16 -26.42 0.85
C ASP A 674 10.38 -25.76 2.21
N ALA A 675 11.62 -25.77 2.72
CA ALA A 675 12.00 -25.09 3.95
C ALA A 675 11.96 -23.56 3.79
N ALA A 676 12.39 -23.05 2.63
CA ALA A 676 12.34 -21.62 2.33
C ALA A 676 10.89 -21.11 2.24
N VAL A 677 10.00 -21.84 1.57
CA VAL A 677 8.57 -21.54 1.45
C VAL A 677 7.91 -21.54 2.84
N ALA A 678 8.16 -22.59 3.65
CA ALA A 678 7.62 -22.67 5.00
C ALA A 678 8.09 -21.52 5.89
N GLY A 679 9.40 -21.20 5.82
CA GLY A 679 9.99 -20.10 6.57
C GLY A 679 9.45 -18.73 6.15
N ALA A 680 9.25 -18.49 4.86
CA ALA A 680 8.68 -17.24 4.35
C ALA A 680 7.25 -17.03 4.86
N VAL A 681 6.41 -18.07 4.79
CA VAL A 681 5.03 -18.04 5.31
C VAL A 681 5.01 -17.82 6.82
N PHE A 682 5.79 -18.61 7.58
CA PHE A 682 5.81 -18.52 9.05
C PHE A 682 6.36 -17.18 9.54
N ALA A 683 7.38 -16.65 8.88
CA ALA A 683 7.88 -15.31 9.15
C ALA A 683 6.77 -14.27 8.98
N CYS A 684 5.98 -14.34 7.90
CA CYS A 684 4.86 -13.43 7.63
C CYS A 684 3.68 -13.57 8.61
N PHE A 685 3.49 -14.73 9.26
CA PHE A 685 2.54 -14.87 10.36
C PHE A 685 2.89 -14.02 11.59
N GLY A 686 4.17 -13.69 11.78
CA GLY A 686 4.64 -12.79 12.84
C GLY A 686 4.92 -11.36 12.37
N ASP A 687 4.32 -10.93 11.25
CA ASP A 687 4.43 -9.54 10.78
C ASP A 687 3.61 -8.57 11.64
N PRO A 688 4.01 -7.33 11.95
CA PRO A 688 3.13 -6.38 12.65
C PRO A 688 1.84 -6.03 11.89
N ASP A 689 1.80 -6.13 10.56
CA ASP A 689 0.61 -5.83 9.76
C ASP A 689 -0.29 -7.07 9.58
N HIS A 690 -1.52 -7.00 10.08
CA HIS A 690 -2.50 -8.10 9.98
C HIS A 690 -2.81 -8.49 8.54
N ARG A 691 -2.70 -7.55 7.60
CA ARG A 691 -2.97 -7.78 6.17
C ARG A 691 -1.90 -8.69 5.58
N VAL A 692 -0.63 -8.54 5.99
CA VAL A 692 0.47 -9.45 5.62
C VAL A 692 0.21 -10.85 6.16
N ARG A 693 -0.28 -10.96 7.41
CA ARG A 693 -0.60 -12.26 8.03
C ARG A 693 -1.73 -12.98 7.28
N TRP A 694 -2.79 -12.26 6.90
CA TRP A 694 -3.88 -12.80 6.09
C TRP A 694 -3.40 -13.30 4.73
N ARG A 695 -2.59 -12.51 4.02
CA ARG A 695 -1.99 -12.92 2.74
C ARG A 695 -1.14 -14.19 2.87
N ALA A 696 -0.33 -14.29 3.94
CA ALA A 696 0.42 -15.51 4.24
C ALA A 696 -0.48 -16.71 4.57
N ALA A 697 -1.62 -16.48 5.24
CA ALA A 697 -2.58 -17.53 5.57
C ALA A 697 -3.24 -18.08 4.30
N HIS A 698 -3.64 -17.22 3.37
CA HIS A 698 -4.14 -17.62 2.05
C HIS A 698 -3.06 -18.34 1.22
N ALA A 699 -1.80 -17.90 1.27
CA ALA A 699 -0.69 -18.61 0.64
C ALA A 699 -0.54 -20.04 1.19
N ALA A 700 -0.58 -20.21 2.51
CA ALA A 700 -0.49 -21.51 3.16
C ALA A 700 -1.69 -22.41 2.87
N ARG A 701 -2.90 -21.84 2.80
CA ARG A 701 -4.12 -22.55 2.40
C ARG A 701 -3.98 -23.05 0.95
N ARG A 702 -3.47 -22.21 0.04
CA ARG A 702 -3.21 -22.61 -1.34
C ARG A 702 -2.19 -23.74 -1.42
N LEU A 703 -1.08 -23.68 -0.68
CA LEU A 703 -0.10 -24.78 -0.61
C LEU A 703 -0.76 -26.13 -0.26
N ALA A 704 -1.75 -26.13 0.63
CA ALA A 704 -2.49 -27.35 0.99
C ALA A 704 -3.38 -27.83 -0.14
N THR A 705 -4.09 -26.91 -0.79
CA THR A 705 -4.94 -27.25 -1.94
C THR A 705 -4.10 -27.79 -3.11
N THR A 706 -2.96 -27.18 -3.44
CA THR A 706 -2.09 -27.54 -4.57
C THR A 706 -1.09 -28.67 -4.26
N GLY A 707 -1.18 -29.32 -3.10
CA GLY A 707 -0.39 -30.51 -2.79
C GLY A 707 1.07 -30.28 -2.41
N CYS A 708 1.46 -29.07 -1.97
CA CYS A 708 2.80 -28.72 -1.48
C CYS A 708 3.05 -29.26 -0.05
N VAL A 709 2.90 -30.57 0.12
CA VAL A 709 2.90 -31.25 1.43
C VAL A 709 4.23 -31.14 2.17
N ALA A 710 5.36 -31.11 1.47
CA ALA A 710 6.68 -31.01 2.09
C ALA A 710 6.90 -29.65 2.78
N ALA A 711 6.55 -28.54 2.11
CA ALA A 711 6.56 -27.20 2.70
C ALA A 711 5.63 -27.13 3.93
N LEU A 712 4.40 -27.65 3.84
CA LEU A 712 3.47 -27.68 4.97
C LEU A 712 3.99 -28.52 6.14
N ARG A 713 4.64 -29.66 5.86
CA ARG A 713 5.27 -30.45 6.91
C ARG A 713 6.31 -29.63 7.67
N ASN A 714 7.19 -28.91 6.97
CA ASN A 714 8.16 -28.02 7.63
C ASN A 714 7.45 -26.96 8.48
N LEU A 715 6.39 -26.35 7.95
CA LEU A 715 5.58 -25.35 8.65
C LEU A 715 4.97 -25.88 9.96
N ALA A 716 4.49 -27.13 9.98
CA ALA A 716 3.91 -27.76 11.17
C ALA A 716 4.85 -27.82 12.39
N PHE A 717 6.17 -27.84 12.17
CA PHE A 717 7.18 -27.94 13.22
C PHE A 717 7.73 -26.58 13.67
N MET A 718 7.22 -25.46 13.13
CA MET A 718 7.73 -24.12 13.44
C MET A 718 7.11 -23.48 14.68
N HIS A 719 6.12 -24.12 15.34
CA HIS A 719 5.42 -23.52 16.50
C HIS A 719 6.36 -23.04 17.61
N GLU A 720 7.45 -23.77 17.88
CA GLU A 720 8.41 -23.42 18.93
C GLU A 720 9.43 -22.35 18.53
N VAL A 721 9.49 -21.96 17.25
CA VAL A 721 10.45 -20.97 16.74
C VAL A 721 10.11 -19.58 17.27
N ARG A 722 11.07 -18.93 17.94
CA ARG A 722 10.93 -17.57 18.50
C ARG A 722 11.78 -16.50 17.79
N GLN A 723 12.70 -16.91 16.92
CA GLN A 723 13.57 -16.04 16.15
C GLN A 723 13.85 -16.66 14.79
N MET A 724 14.02 -15.83 13.77
CA MET A 724 14.24 -16.27 12.39
C MET A 724 15.24 -15.35 11.67
N PRO A 725 16.52 -15.34 12.06
CA PRO A 725 17.49 -14.35 11.56
C PRO A 725 17.62 -14.34 10.03
N ALA A 726 17.39 -15.47 9.34
CA ALA A 726 17.39 -15.53 7.87
C ALA A 726 16.20 -14.80 7.22
N PHE A 727 15.04 -14.73 7.89
CA PHE A 727 13.78 -14.20 7.34
C PHE A 727 13.30 -12.91 8.02
N ARG A 728 13.85 -12.56 9.18
CA ARG A 728 13.44 -11.40 9.99
C ARG A 728 14.68 -10.75 10.57
N SER A 729 14.60 -9.45 10.83
CA SER A 729 15.72 -8.69 11.40
C SER A 729 16.14 -9.29 12.74
N ALA A 730 17.44 -9.42 12.95
CA ALA A 730 18.00 -9.78 14.26
C ALA A 730 17.94 -8.62 15.27
N GLU A 731 17.71 -7.38 14.80
CA GLU A 731 17.66 -6.16 15.61
C GLU A 731 16.24 -5.82 16.07
N LEU A 732 15.21 -6.31 15.37
CA LEU A 732 13.80 -6.04 15.67
C LEU A 732 13.14 -7.25 16.34
N PRO A 733 12.17 -7.04 17.26
CA PRO A 733 11.43 -8.14 17.87
C PRO A 733 10.56 -8.85 16.83
N PHE A 734 10.70 -10.17 16.72
CA PHE A 734 9.79 -11.03 15.96
C PHE A 734 8.51 -11.30 16.77
N TYR A 735 7.33 -11.12 16.18
CA TYR A 735 6.05 -11.30 16.87
C TYR A 735 5.66 -12.78 16.88
N TRP A 736 6.45 -13.58 17.58
CA TRP A 736 6.34 -15.04 17.59
C TRP A 736 5.02 -15.57 18.18
N LEU A 737 4.37 -14.83 19.10
CA LEU A 737 3.05 -15.20 19.64
C LEU A 737 1.96 -15.09 18.57
N ALA A 738 2.05 -14.06 17.72
CA ALA A 738 1.19 -13.93 16.56
C ALA A 738 1.47 -15.07 15.58
N ALA A 739 2.75 -15.34 15.29
CA ALA A 739 3.12 -16.45 14.40
C ALA A 739 2.54 -17.80 14.86
N ARG A 740 2.54 -18.08 16.17
CA ARG A 740 1.92 -19.26 16.77
C ARG A 740 0.40 -19.31 16.59
N LEU A 741 -0.29 -18.20 16.82
CA LEU A 741 -1.74 -18.10 16.66
C LEU A 741 -2.15 -18.34 15.20
N TRP A 742 -1.47 -17.68 14.27
CA TRP A 742 -1.75 -17.81 12.84
C TRP A 742 -1.40 -19.20 12.30
N LEU A 743 -0.35 -19.84 12.83
CA LEU A 743 -0.04 -21.23 12.54
C LEU A 743 -1.18 -22.18 12.92
N VAL A 744 -1.79 -22.04 14.11
CA VAL A 744 -2.91 -22.91 14.49
C VAL A 744 -4.19 -22.59 13.72
N LEU A 745 -4.44 -21.31 13.39
CA LEU A 745 -5.57 -20.89 12.55
C LEU A 745 -5.51 -21.51 11.16
N ILE A 746 -4.33 -21.52 10.52
CA ILE A 746 -4.21 -22.15 9.21
C ILE A 746 -4.38 -23.68 9.29
N TRP A 747 -3.85 -24.33 10.32
CA TRP A 747 -3.99 -25.78 10.46
C TRP A 747 -5.41 -26.22 10.80
N GLU A 748 -6.17 -25.42 11.56
CA GLU A 748 -7.61 -25.61 11.74
C GLU A 748 -8.32 -25.57 10.38
N ARG A 749 -8.00 -24.57 9.54
CA ARG A 749 -8.57 -24.48 8.19
C ARG A 749 -8.21 -25.69 7.32
N ILE A 750 -6.94 -26.09 7.30
CA ILE A 750 -6.48 -27.25 6.51
C ILE A 750 -7.13 -28.55 7.04
N ALA A 751 -7.36 -28.69 8.34
CA ALA A 751 -8.02 -29.85 8.91
C ALA A 751 -9.47 -30.02 8.41
N HIS A 752 -10.17 -28.91 8.13
CA HIS A 752 -11.51 -28.93 7.56
C HIS A 752 -11.52 -29.15 6.04
N GLU A 753 -10.58 -28.57 5.29
CA GLU A 753 -10.57 -28.66 3.83
C GLU A 753 -9.87 -29.91 3.29
N ARG A 754 -8.71 -30.26 3.87
CA ARG A 754 -7.78 -31.30 3.39
C ARG A 754 -7.25 -32.10 4.59
N PRO A 755 -8.12 -32.83 5.32
CA PRO A 755 -7.75 -33.53 6.54
C PRO A 755 -6.57 -34.49 6.36
N GLU A 756 -6.42 -35.10 5.19
CA GLU A 756 -5.32 -36.00 4.87
C GLU A 756 -3.94 -35.32 4.89
N VAL A 757 -3.88 -34.02 4.60
CA VAL A 757 -2.66 -33.21 4.72
C VAL A 757 -2.44 -32.86 6.20
N ALA A 758 -3.49 -32.47 6.91
CA ALA A 758 -3.45 -32.09 8.32
C ALA A 758 -3.15 -33.24 9.30
N PHE A 759 -3.35 -34.50 8.90
CA PHE A 759 -2.91 -35.65 9.72
C PHE A 759 -1.43 -35.60 10.11
N GLN A 760 -0.58 -34.96 9.30
CA GLN A 760 0.85 -34.82 9.59
C GLN A 760 1.14 -33.84 10.74
N ALA A 761 0.22 -32.91 11.01
CA ALA A 761 0.32 -31.94 12.10
C ALA A 761 -0.48 -32.35 13.34
N GLY A 762 -1.28 -33.42 13.28
CA GLY A 762 -2.25 -33.78 14.32
C GLY A 762 -1.67 -33.92 15.72
N GLU A 763 -0.51 -34.57 15.86
CA GLU A 763 0.15 -34.73 17.18
C GLU A 763 0.70 -33.39 17.70
N ASN A 764 1.25 -32.54 16.83
CA ASN A 764 1.71 -31.21 17.23
C ASN A 764 0.51 -30.36 17.69
N LEU A 765 -0.60 -30.36 16.94
CA LEU A 765 -1.83 -29.63 17.29
C LEU A 765 -2.39 -30.12 18.63
N LEU A 766 -2.39 -31.43 18.86
CA LEU A 766 -2.82 -32.00 20.14
C LEU A 766 -1.93 -31.54 21.29
N SER A 767 -0.60 -31.56 21.11
CA SER A 767 0.31 -31.04 22.14
C SER A 767 0.08 -29.55 22.44
N ILE A 768 -0.27 -28.75 21.42
CA ILE A 768 -0.57 -27.32 21.58
C ILE A 768 -1.88 -27.13 22.35
N ALA A 769 -2.94 -27.87 21.98
CA ALA A 769 -4.25 -27.77 22.64
C ALA A 769 -4.16 -28.14 24.13
N LEU A 770 -3.36 -29.14 24.46
CA LEU A 770 -3.17 -29.66 25.82
C LEU A 770 -2.06 -28.95 26.62
N ASN A 771 -1.42 -27.92 26.06
CA ASN A 771 -0.33 -27.22 26.74
C ASN A 771 -0.85 -26.32 27.88
N ASP A 772 -0.73 -26.80 29.13
CA ASP A 772 -1.10 -26.04 30.33
C ASP A 772 0.00 -25.06 30.80
N GLU A 773 1.24 -25.23 30.36
CA GLU A 773 2.37 -24.31 30.63
C GLU A 773 2.26 -23.02 29.82
N PHE A 774 1.61 -23.07 28.66
CA PHE A 774 1.28 -21.90 27.85
C PHE A 774 -0.24 -21.80 27.71
N PRO A 775 -0.95 -21.29 28.73
CA PRO A 775 -2.42 -21.30 28.81
C PRO A 775 -3.07 -20.22 27.93
N HIS A 776 -2.49 -19.91 26.78
CA HIS A 776 -3.04 -18.93 25.85
C HIS A 776 -4.38 -19.43 25.29
N MET A 777 -5.48 -18.94 25.84
CA MET A 777 -6.80 -19.53 25.60
C MET A 777 -7.17 -19.60 24.12
N LEU A 778 -6.93 -18.53 23.34
CA LEU A 778 -7.26 -18.50 21.91
C LEU A 778 -6.49 -19.56 21.10
N VAL A 779 -5.16 -19.65 21.27
CA VAL A 779 -4.32 -20.65 20.59
C VAL A 779 -4.77 -22.07 20.91
N ARG A 780 -5.01 -22.37 22.20
CA ARG A 780 -5.47 -23.69 22.64
C ARG A 780 -6.84 -24.03 22.09
N ALA A 781 -7.74 -23.05 22.04
CA ALA A 781 -9.09 -23.24 21.55
C ALA A 781 -9.13 -23.53 20.04
N VAL A 782 -8.30 -22.85 19.25
CA VAL A 782 -8.19 -23.12 17.80
C VAL A 782 -7.53 -24.47 17.54
N ALA A 783 -6.48 -24.82 18.30
CA ALA A 783 -5.85 -26.14 18.20
C ALA A 783 -6.80 -27.28 18.59
N LEU A 784 -7.64 -27.06 19.61
CA LEU A 784 -8.73 -27.98 19.99
C LEU A 784 -9.67 -28.24 18.82
N ASP A 785 -10.15 -27.19 18.14
CA ASP A 785 -11.08 -27.30 17.01
C ASP A 785 -10.42 -28.06 15.85
N ALA A 786 -9.16 -27.76 15.53
CA ALA A 786 -8.38 -28.51 14.55
C ALA A 786 -8.31 -30.00 14.89
N CYS A 787 -8.01 -30.35 16.15
CA CYS A 787 -7.98 -31.74 16.61
C CYS A 787 -9.35 -32.41 16.50
N GLN A 788 -10.44 -31.71 16.84
CA GLN A 788 -11.80 -32.24 16.71
C GLN A 788 -12.15 -32.52 15.25
N ALA A 789 -11.82 -31.60 14.33
CA ALA A 789 -12.00 -31.79 12.89
C ALA A 789 -11.22 -33.00 12.38
N LEU A 790 -9.96 -33.14 12.79
CA LEU A 790 -9.13 -34.29 12.43
C LEU A 790 -9.69 -35.62 12.95
N ILE A 791 -10.10 -35.67 14.22
CA ILE A 791 -10.70 -36.88 14.82
C ILE A 791 -11.99 -37.25 14.07
N ALA A 792 -12.82 -36.26 13.72
CA ALA A 792 -14.04 -36.46 12.92
C ALA A 792 -13.72 -37.00 11.52
N ALA A 793 -12.63 -36.53 10.91
CA ALA A 793 -12.12 -37.01 9.61
C ALA A 793 -11.40 -38.37 9.67
N GLY A 794 -11.29 -38.99 10.86
CA GLY A 794 -10.73 -40.34 11.02
C GLY A 794 -9.29 -40.41 11.51
N TRP A 795 -8.67 -39.28 11.86
CA TRP A 795 -7.38 -39.27 12.56
C TRP A 795 -7.49 -40.02 13.90
N ARG A 796 -6.41 -40.70 14.28
CA ARG A 796 -6.30 -41.49 15.51
C ARG A 796 -5.13 -40.95 16.33
N PRO A 797 -5.40 -40.15 17.38
CA PRO A 797 -4.36 -39.66 18.28
C PRO A 797 -3.55 -40.81 18.88
N LEU A 798 -2.23 -40.60 19.08
CA LEU A 798 -1.37 -41.55 19.79
C LEU A 798 -1.79 -41.70 21.26
N GLN A 799 -2.28 -40.62 21.88
CA GLN A 799 -2.78 -40.63 23.25
C GLN A 799 -4.21 -41.19 23.33
N ALA A 800 -4.39 -42.29 24.07
CA ALA A 800 -5.66 -43.02 24.13
C ALA A 800 -6.84 -42.23 24.77
N ASP A 801 -6.56 -41.32 25.69
CA ASP A 801 -7.56 -40.47 26.36
C ASP A 801 -7.67 -39.05 25.76
N ALA A 802 -7.08 -38.81 24.58
CA ALA A 802 -7.03 -37.50 23.93
C ALA A 802 -8.40 -36.82 23.84
N ARG A 803 -9.47 -37.54 23.49
CA ARG A 803 -10.82 -36.97 23.37
C ARG A 803 -11.34 -36.41 24.71
N ALA A 804 -11.14 -37.15 25.80
CA ALA A 804 -11.55 -36.71 27.14
C ALA A 804 -10.66 -35.58 27.67
N ALA A 805 -9.40 -35.49 27.22
CA ALA A 805 -8.51 -34.38 27.54
C ALA A 805 -8.93 -33.10 26.80
N LEU A 806 -9.24 -33.21 25.50
CA LEU A 806 -9.72 -32.12 24.66
C LEU A 806 -11.03 -31.50 25.20
N GLU A 807 -11.96 -32.31 25.72
CA GLU A 807 -13.21 -31.82 26.35
C GLU A 807 -12.97 -30.92 27.59
N ARG A 808 -11.79 -30.99 28.21
CA ARG A 808 -11.41 -30.18 29.38
C ARG A 808 -10.65 -28.90 29.02
N VAL A 809 -10.22 -28.73 27.77
CA VAL A 809 -9.46 -27.54 27.32
C VAL A 809 -10.31 -26.29 27.48
N ASN A 810 -9.72 -25.25 28.11
CA ASN A 810 -10.38 -23.98 28.42
C ASN A 810 -11.70 -24.12 29.20
N LYS A 811 -11.89 -25.19 29.98
CA LYS A 811 -13.02 -25.36 30.89
C LYS A 811 -12.58 -25.22 32.35
N SER A 812 -13.34 -24.45 33.13
CA SER A 812 -13.11 -24.31 34.56
C SER A 812 -13.41 -25.62 35.30
N CYS A 813 -12.48 -26.06 36.15
CA CYS A 813 -12.72 -27.14 37.11
C CYS A 813 -13.33 -26.66 38.43
N ILE A 814 -13.54 -25.34 38.57
CA ILE A 814 -14.03 -24.68 39.78
C ILE A 814 -15.55 -24.46 39.67
N PRO A 815 -16.34 -24.76 40.73
CA PRO A 815 -17.78 -24.53 40.75
C PRO A 815 -18.17 -23.06 40.53
N TYR A 816 -19.27 -22.84 39.80
CA TYR A 816 -19.79 -21.49 39.54
C TYR A 816 -20.11 -20.71 40.83
N ALA A 817 -19.78 -19.42 40.83
CA ALA A 817 -20.08 -18.50 41.92
C ALA A 817 -21.14 -17.46 41.53
N LYS A 818 -21.73 -16.80 42.54
CA LYS A 818 -22.59 -15.64 42.29
C LYS A 818 -21.69 -14.46 41.91
N GLN A 819 -21.98 -13.81 40.79
CA GLN A 819 -21.24 -12.64 40.36
C GLN A 819 -21.32 -11.53 41.43
N ALA A 820 -20.17 -11.03 41.88
CA ALA A 820 -20.13 -9.96 42.85
C ALA A 820 -20.72 -8.68 42.22
N GLY A 821 -21.77 -8.10 42.82
CA GLY A 821 -22.45 -6.90 42.26
C GLY A 821 -21.56 -5.65 42.14
N GLN A 822 -20.33 -5.68 42.68
CA GLN A 822 -19.33 -4.62 42.58
C GLN A 822 -18.44 -4.73 41.31
N SER A 823 -18.38 -5.88 40.63
CA SER A 823 -17.52 -6.05 39.43
C SER A 823 -18.01 -5.25 38.22
N ARG A 824 -19.34 -5.18 37.99
CA ARG A 824 -19.94 -4.38 36.90
C ARG A 824 -19.71 -2.86 37.00
N ARG A 825 -19.41 -2.31 38.19
CA ARG A 825 -19.36 -0.85 38.43
C ARG A 825 -17.96 -0.25 38.55
N ARG A 826 -16.90 -1.06 38.78
CA ARG A 826 -15.53 -0.54 38.97
C ARG A 826 -14.73 -0.36 37.68
N GLY A 827 -15.02 -1.10 36.62
CA GLY A 827 -14.28 -1.00 35.34
C GLY A 827 -14.42 0.34 34.62
N LEU A 828 -15.53 1.06 34.81
CA LEU A 828 -15.79 2.34 34.13
C LEU A 828 -15.47 3.59 34.96
N VAL A 829 -15.21 3.45 36.27
CA VAL A 829 -15.19 4.61 37.20
C VAL A 829 -13.80 4.93 37.76
N HIS A 830 -12.76 4.13 37.52
CA HIS A 830 -11.42 4.36 38.12
C HIS A 830 -10.31 4.87 37.18
N GLY A 831 -10.62 5.23 35.94
CA GLY A 831 -9.62 5.77 34.99
C GLY A 831 -9.08 7.19 35.28
N ARG A 832 -9.33 7.81 36.44
CA ARG A 832 -8.91 9.21 36.71
C ARG A 832 -8.37 9.52 38.12
N GLY A 833 -7.95 8.56 38.94
CA GLY A 833 -7.57 8.94 40.31
C GLY A 833 -6.72 8.06 41.23
N SER A 834 -6.21 6.89 40.84
CA SER A 834 -5.19 6.21 41.67
C SER A 834 -3.79 6.66 41.28
N THR A 835 -3.10 7.34 42.20
CA THR A 835 -1.74 7.87 42.01
C THR A 835 -0.62 6.84 42.22
N GLU A 836 -0.93 5.57 42.54
CA GLU A 836 0.06 4.52 42.77
C GLU A 836 -0.08 3.40 41.73
N ARG A 837 0.99 3.17 40.96
CA ARG A 837 1.08 2.14 39.92
C ARG A 837 1.35 0.78 40.56
N THR A 838 0.46 -0.19 40.37
CA THR A 838 0.56 -1.55 40.94
C THR A 838 1.31 -2.54 40.04
N THR A 839 1.45 -2.23 38.74
CA THR A 839 2.14 -3.06 37.73
C THR A 839 3.44 -2.41 37.25
N ARG A 840 4.36 -3.25 36.73
CA ARG A 840 5.64 -2.81 36.15
C ARG A 840 5.41 -2.29 34.73
N PHE A 841 4.75 -3.10 33.91
CA PHE A 841 4.31 -2.76 32.56
C PHE A 841 3.20 -1.71 32.59
N HIS A 842 3.30 -0.74 31.69
CA HIS A 842 2.31 0.33 31.54
C HIS A 842 1.26 -0.06 30.49
N PHE A 843 0.11 -0.51 30.96
CA PHE A 843 -1.05 -0.81 30.11
C PHE A 843 -1.75 0.45 29.62
N ASP A 844 -2.29 0.44 28.40
CA ASP A 844 -3.13 1.51 27.90
C ASP A 844 -4.45 1.65 28.70
N GLU A 845 -4.63 2.84 29.30
CA GLU A 845 -5.76 3.20 30.15
C GLU A 845 -7.02 3.58 29.36
N MET A 846 -6.87 3.96 28.08
CA MET A 846 -7.96 4.50 27.27
C MET A 846 -8.70 3.40 26.53
N ASP A 847 -7.99 2.49 25.86
CA ASP A 847 -8.59 1.51 24.98
C ASP A 847 -8.39 0.07 25.47
N THR A 848 -7.18 -0.32 25.87
CA THR A 848 -6.90 -1.70 26.32
C THR A 848 -7.66 -2.08 27.60
N LYS A 849 -7.49 -1.34 28.70
CA LYS A 849 -8.17 -1.70 29.96
C LYS A 849 -9.70 -1.64 29.86
N PRO A 850 -10.32 -0.59 29.28
CA PRO A 850 -11.78 -0.48 29.26
C PRO A 850 -12.46 -1.43 28.28
N TYR A 851 -11.86 -1.69 27.10
CA TYR A 851 -12.54 -2.44 26.04
C TYR A 851 -11.99 -3.85 25.80
N TRP A 852 -10.72 -4.14 26.09
CA TRP A 852 -10.20 -5.51 26.00
C TRP A 852 -10.29 -6.23 27.35
N TYR A 853 -9.61 -5.71 28.36
CA TYR A 853 -9.43 -6.45 29.62
C TYR A 853 -10.73 -6.50 30.42
N SER A 854 -11.43 -5.38 30.56
CA SER A 854 -12.72 -5.34 31.28
C SER A 854 -13.76 -6.28 30.65
N ASN A 855 -13.75 -6.41 29.33
CA ASN A 855 -14.62 -7.36 28.63
C ASN A 855 -14.31 -8.80 29.03
N ILE A 856 -13.04 -9.21 29.05
CA ILE A 856 -12.67 -10.57 29.51
C ILE A 856 -12.95 -10.76 31.00
N ILE A 857 -12.60 -9.79 31.85
CA ILE A 857 -12.81 -9.82 33.31
C ILE A 857 -14.28 -10.04 33.65
N ASN A 858 -15.21 -9.43 32.91
CA ASN A 858 -16.66 -9.59 33.10
C ASN A 858 -17.15 -11.05 32.94
N SER A 859 -16.33 -11.93 32.38
CA SER A 859 -16.61 -13.37 32.27
C SER A 859 -16.31 -14.14 33.57
N PHE A 860 -15.62 -13.53 34.54
CA PHE A 860 -15.28 -14.13 35.82
C PHE A 860 -16.18 -13.59 36.94
N ALA A 861 -16.41 -14.39 37.99
CA ALA A 861 -17.29 -13.97 39.08
C ALA A 861 -16.63 -12.96 40.02
N ASN A 862 -15.32 -13.12 40.29
CA ASN A 862 -14.60 -12.46 41.38
C ASN A 862 -13.21 -11.90 40.99
N VAL A 863 -12.95 -11.68 39.71
CA VAL A 863 -11.69 -11.04 39.24
C VAL A 863 -11.90 -9.54 39.10
N ASP A 864 -10.94 -8.76 39.59
CA ASP A 864 -10.86 -7.32 39.34
C ASP A 864 -9.72 -6.96 38.37
N LEU A 865 -9.70 -5.70 37.95
CA LEU A 865 -8.76 -5.20 36.94
C LEU A 865 -7.31 -5.25 37.42
N ASP A 866 -7.03 -4.92 38.69
CA ASP A 866 -5.68 -4.91 39.23
C ASP A 866 -5.09 -6.32 39.25
N ARG A 867 -5.87 -7.31 39.69
CA ARG A 867 -5.43 -8.71 39.65
C ARG A 867 -5.21 -9.23 38.24
N PHE A 868 -6.10 -8.89 37.30
CA PHE A 868 -5.94 -9.29 35.91
C PHE A 868 -4.70 -8.66 35.26
N CYS A 869 -4.48 -7.35 35.50
CA CYS A 869 -3.28 -6.65 35.03
C CYS A 869 -2.00 -7.19 35.67
N ALA A 870 -2.02 -7.62 36.94
CA ALA A 870 -0.87 -8.24 37.59
C ALA A 870 -0.48 -9.59 36.93
N GLU A 871 -1.47 -10.40 36.54
CA GLU A 871 -1.21 -11.64 35.82
C GLU A 871 -0.70 -11.37 34.39
N ALA A 872 -1.29 -10.40 33.69
CA ALA A 872 -0.80 -9.96 32.38
C ALA A 872 0.63 -9.40 32.45
N ASP A 873 0.95 -8.62 33.49
CA ASP A 873 2.29 -8.09 33.78
C ASP A 873 3.31 -9.21 33.97
N HIS A 874 2.95 -10.25 34.72
CA HIS A 874 3.80 -11.43 34.92
C HIS A 874 4.19 -12.09 33.59
N TRP A 875 3.22 -12.29 32.69
CA TRP A 875 3.49 -12.85 31.37
C TRP A 875 4.41 -11.95 30.53
N ILE A 876 4.13 -10.65 30.49
CA ILE A 876 4.91 -9.71 29.67
C ILE A 876 6.34 -9.59 30.20
N VAL A 877 6.51 -9.30 31.49
CA VAL A 877 7.79 -8.94 32.07
C VAL A 877 8.61 -10.17 32.44
N ASP A 878 8.02 -11.14 33.17
CA ASP A 878 8.79 -12.27 33.71
C ASP A 878 8.92 -13.42 32.71
N MET A 879 7.86 -13.73 31.96
CA MET A 879 7.86 -14.88 31.05
C MET A 879 8.41 -14.56 29.66
N TRP A 880 8.18 -13.34 29.15
CA TRP A 880 8.61 -12.93 27.80
C TRP A 880 9.77 -11.95 27.79
N GLY A 881 10.14 -11.35 28.93
CA GLY A 881 11.23 -10.38 29.01
C GLY A 881 10.90 -9.04 28.33
N GLY A 882 9.63 -8.65 28.27
CA GLY A 882 9.17 -7.40 27.70
C GLY A 882 9.65 -6.18 28.48
N ASN A 883 9.98 -5.10 27.76
CA ASN A 883 10.42 -3.84 28.37
C ASN A 883 9.22 -3.06 28.93
N GLU A 884 9.31 -2.62 30.18
CA GLU A 884 8.30 -1.84 30.91
C GLU A 884 7.92 -0.52 30.20
N ASP A 885 8.85 0.07 29.45
CA ASP A 885 8.69 1.34 28.74
C ASP A 885 8.27 1.20 27.27
N SER A 886 7.93 -0.01 26.80
CA SER A 886 7.61 -0.27 25.38
C SER A 886 6.40 0.51 24.85
N TYR A 887 5.51 0.99 25.72
CA TYR A 887 4.35 1.81 25.35
C TYR A 887 4.77 3.19 24.82
N ARG A 888 5.94 3.70 25.24
CA ARG A 888 6.41 5.02 24.83
C ARG A 888 6.89 4.99 23.39
N TRP A 889 6.48 5.99 22.61
CA TRP A 889 6.83 6.07 21.19
C TRP A 889 8.35 6.15 20.94
N ASP A 890 9.11 6.77 21.83
CA ASP A 890 10.57 6.84 21.74
C ASP A 890 11.29 5.51 22.02
N HIS A 891 10.62 4.57 22.68
CA HIS A 891 11.11 3.22 22.94
C HIS A 891 10.47 2.15 22.03
N GLU A 892 9.61 2.53 21.09
CA GLU A 892 9.02 1.61 20.11
C GLU A 892 10.11 1.01 19.19
N PRO A 893 10.42 -0.30 19.29
CA PRO A 893 11.52 -0.90 18.54
C PRO A 893 11.35 -0.76 17.03
N ARG A 894 10.10 -0.77 16.53
CA ARG A 894 9.77 -0.71 15.11
C ARG A 894 9.44 0.71 14.63
N ARG A 895 9.78 1.75 15.40
CA ARG A 895 9.41 3.16 15.11
C ARG A 895 9.71 3.58 13.67
N LYS A 896 10.92 3.32 13.17
CA LYS A 896 11.32 3.67 11.80
C LYS A 896 10.45 2.98 10.74
N SER A 897 10.07 1.72 10.98
CA SER A 897 9.19 0.98 10.07
C SER A 897 7.76 1.49 10.16
N LEU A 898 7.31 1.87 11.35
CA LEU A 898 5.97 2.40 11.61
C LEU A 898 5.75 3.82 11.08
N ASP A 899 6.80 4.64 10.97
CA ASP A 899 6.74 5.99 10.39
C ASP A 899 6.23 6.01 8.92
N ARG A 900 6.27 4.87 8.22
CA ARG A 900 5.72 4.70 6.86
C ARG A 900 4.19 4.56 6.83
N TYR A 901 3.58 4.16 7.95
CA TYR A 901 2.16 3.94 8.05
C TYR A 901 1.44 5.19 8.56
N ASN A 902 0.22 5.42 8.08
CA ASN A 902 -0.65 6.43 8.66
C ASN A 902 -0.96 6.03 10.12
N TYR A 903 -0.90 7.00 11.05
CA TYR A 903 -1.21 6.80 12.47
C TYR A 903 -2.55 6.07 12.68
N ASN A 904 -3.56 6.34 11.85
CA ASN A 904 -4.87 5.71 11.90
C ASN A 904 -4.82 4.17 11.79
N LEU A 905 -3.80 3.60 11.15
CA LEU A 905 -3.65 2.14 11.00
C LEU A 905 -3.16 1.45 12.28
N THR A 906 -2.52 2.21 13.17
CA THR A 906 -1.98 1.71 14.45
C THR A 906 -2.88 1.98 15.63
N ASN A 907 -3.97 2.72 15.41
CA ASN A 907 -4.97 3.03 16.43
C ASN A 907 -5.88 1.81 16.70
N HIS A 908 -6.21 1.58 17.97
CA HIS A 908 -7.09 0.50 18.44
C HIS A 908 -8.28 1.02 19.26
N SER A 909 -8.73 2.25 18.95
CA SER A 909 -9.77 2.95 19.71
C SER A 909 -11.04 2.14 19.93
N HIS A 910 -11.66 2.28 21.10
CA HIS A 910 -12.91 1.61 21.50
C HIS A 910 -12.83 0.07 21.40
N GLY A 911 -11.63 -0.50 21.51
CA GLY A 911 -11.41 -1.95 21.51
C GLY A 911 -11.33 -2.59 20.12
N SER A 912 -11.30 -1.80 19.04
CA SER A 912 -11.04 -2.34 17.70
C SER A 912 -9.64 -2.97 17.62
N LEU A 913 -9.46 -4.00 16.80
CA LEU A 913 -8.12 -4.49 16.49
C LEU A 913 -7.41 -3.51 15.54
N PRO A 914 -6.16 -3.09 15.85
CA PRO A 914 -5.40 -2.25 14.95
C PRO A 914 -5.06 -3.03 13.68
N THR A 915 -4.96 -2.33 12.54
CA THR A 915 -4.52 -2.97 11.29
C THR A 915 -3.01 -3.29 11.35
N VAL A 916 -2.22 -2.39 11.94
CA VAL A 916 -0.79 -2.56 12.18
C VAL A 916 -0.52 -2.48 13.68
N GLU A 917 -0.03 -3.55 14.26
CA GLU A 917 0.22 -3.64 15.70
C GLU A 917 1.52 -2.95 16.10
N ARG A 918 1.44 -2.11 17.13
CA ARG A 918 2.62 -1.68 17.89
C ARG A 918 3.10 -2.80 18.78
N PHE A 919 4.38 -2.74 19.20
CA PHE A 919 4.94 -3.80 20.02
C PHE A 919 4.24 -3.91 21.38
N SER A 920 3.88 -2.77 22.00
CA SER A 920 3.11 -2.76 23.25
C SER A 920 1.72 -3.39 23.09
N THR A 921 0.98 -3.01 22.05
CA THR A 921 -0.39 -3.50 21.80
C THR A 921 -0.39 -5.00 21.51
N TYR A 922 0.60 -5.49 20.76
CA TYR A 922 0.85 -6.92 20.55
C TYR A 922 1.04 -7.67 21.88
N LEU A 923 1.89 -7.16 22.78
CA LEU A 923 2.12 -7.78 24.09
C LEU A 923 0.85 -7.78 24.95
N GLU A 924 0.15 -6.65 25.02
CA GLU A 924 -1.09 -6.51 25.79
C GLU A 924 -2.18 -7.49 25.33
N TRP A 925 -2.34 -7.65 24.01
CA TRP A 925 -3.33 -8.54 23.42
C TRP A 925 -3.07 -10.01 23.76
N HIS A 926 -1.83 -10.48 23.58
CA HIS A 926 -1.49 -11.86 23.90
C HIS A 926 -1.46 -12.12 25.41
N ALA A 927 -1.04 -11.15 26.23
CA ALA A 927 -1.01 -11.28 27.69
C ALA A 927 -2.41 -11.45 28.26
N MET A 928 -3.41 -10.77 27.67
CA MET A 928 -4.82 -10.92 28.03
C MET A 928 -5.26 -12.39 27.98
N TRP A 929 -4.90 -13.12 26.92
CA TRP A 929 -5.31 -14.51 26.72
C TRP A 929 -4.56 -15.48 27.63
N CYS A 930 -3.29 -15.23 27.94
CA CYS A 930 -2.55 -16.02 28.91
C CYS A 930 -3.06 -15.78 30.35
N ALA A 931 -3.30 -14.51 30.71
CA ALA A 931 -3.81 -14.13 32.02
C ALA A 931 -5.20 -14.73 32.28
N ALA A 932 -6.09 -14.67 31.30
CA ALA A 932 -7.40 -15.31 31.38
C ALA A 932 -7.28 -16.83 31.57
N GLY A 933 -6.32 -17.48 30.89
CA GLY A 933 -6.07 -18.91 31.02
C GLY A 933 -5.50 -19.32 32.37
N GLU A 934 -4.60 -18.52 32.96
CA GLU A 934 -4.10 -18.75 34.32
C GLU A 934 -5.19 -18.52 35.37
N LEU A 935 -5.97 -17.46 35.24
CA LEU A 935 -7.07 -17.16 36.16
C LEU A 935 -8.18 -18.21 36.08
N LEU A 936 -8.43 -18.83 34.91
CA LEU A 936 -9.40 -19.93 34.80
C LEU A 936 -9.06 -21.13 35.69
N LYS A 937 -7.78 -21.35 36.00
CA LYS A 937 -7.34 -22.45 36.87
C LYS A 937 -7.67 -22.19 38.35
N THR A 938 -7.87 -20.93 38.74
CA THR A 938 -7.96 -20.51 40.15
C THR A 938 -9.26 -19.78 40.50
N GLU A 939 -9.98 -19.23 39.51
CA GLU A 939 -11.15 -18.37 39.71
C GLU A 939 -12.45 -18.94 39.15
N PRO A 940 -13.58 -18.79 39.87
CA PRO A 940 -14.88 -19.28 39.42
C PRO A 940 -15.51 -18.37 38.35
N LEU A 941 -16.20 -19.00 37.39
CA LEU A 941 -17.09 -18.33 36.44
C LEU A 941 -18.46 -18.01 37.09
N PRO A 942 -19.22 -17.02 36.60
CA PRO A 942 -20.57 -16.74 37.07
C PRO A 942 -21.56 -17.82 36.63
N LYS A 943 -22.64 -18.00 37.39
CA LYS A 943 -23.73 -18.91 36.98
C LYS A 943 -24.36 -18.43 35.66
N PRO A 944 -24.59 -19.33 34.69
CA PRO A 944 -25.28 -18.98 33.45
C PRO A 944 -26.69 -18.46 33.74
N ASP A 945 -27.15 -17.51 32.92
CA ASP A 945 -28.47 -16.91 33.06
C ASP A 945 -29.59 -17.95 32.82
N ARG A 946 -30.74 -17.76 33.47
CA ARG A 946 -31.93 -18.63 33.32
C ARG A 946 -32.52 -18.59 31.91
N SER A 947 -32.26 -17.54 31.15
CA SER A 947 -32.64 -17.40 29.73
C SER A 947 -31.91 -18.39 28.82
N GLY A 948 -30.82 -19.03 29.30
CA GLY A 948 -29.95 -19.86 28.47
C GLY A 948 -29.08 -19.05 27.50
N SER A 949 -29.15 -17.71 27.55
CA SER A 949 -28.32 -16.84 26.72
C SER A 949 -26.84 -16.99 27.08
N SER A 950 -26.00 -17.27 26.08
CA SER A 950 -24.55 -17.30 26.22
C SER A 950 -23.91 -15.91 26.25
N TRP A 951 -24.73 -14.85 26.21
CA TRP A 951 -24.28 -13.48 26.06
C TRP A 951 -23.38 -13.03 27.22
N GLY A 952 -22.20 -12.52 26.87
CA GLY A 952 -21.14 -12.11 27.78
C GLY A 952 -20.30 -13.24 28.38
N SER A 953 -20.49 -14.50 27.96
CA SER A 953 -19.73 -15.65 28.46
C SER A 953 -18.31 -15.71 27.89
N LEU A 954 -17.40 -16.40 28.59
CA LEU A 954 -16.01 -16.56 28.15
C LEU A 954 -15.92 -17.32 26.82
N ASP A 955 -16.74 -18.36 26.63
CA ASP A 955 -16.80 -19.14 25.39
C ASP A 955 -17.27 -18.27 24.21
N GLU A 956 -18.26 -17.40 24.41
CA GLU A 956 -18.70 -16.45 23.38
C GLU A 956 -17.61 -15.46 23.01
N ARG A 957 -16.89 -14.89 23.98
CA ARG A 957 -15.79 -13.95 23.71
C ARG A 957 -14.65 -14.58 22.93
N ILE A 958 -14.33 -15.85 23.21
CA ILE A 958 -13.36 -16.61 22.40
C ILE A 958 -13.89 -16.80 20.97
N ARG A 959 -15.20 -17.08 20.81
CA ARG A 959 -15.80 -17.22 19.47
C ARG A 959 -15.80 -15.93 18.66
N ASN A 960 -16.16 -14.78 19.24
CA ASN A 960 -16.27 -13.50 18.52
C ASN A 960 -14.93 -12.97 17.98
N ILE A 961 -13.80 -13.49 18.47
CA ILE A 961 -12.47 -13.09 17.96
C ILE A 961 -12.03 -13.93 16.77
N ARG A 962 -12.60 -15.13 16.61
CA ARG A 962 -12.33 -16.03 15.48
C ARG A 962 -13.00 -15.50 14.20
N PRO A 963 -12.70 -16.07 13.03
CA PRO A 963 -13.44 -15.76 11.80
C PRO A 963 -14.95 -15.92 12.03
N ALA A 964 -15.77 -15.07 11.41
CA ALA A 964 -17.21 -14.95 11.70
C ALA A 964 -18.03 -16.24 11.49
N GLU A 965 -17.58 -17.15 10.63
CA GLU A 965 -18.32 -18.37 10.24
C GLU A 965 -17.45 -19.63 10.33
N PRO A 966 -16.86 -20.01 11.48
CA PRO A 966 -15.93 -21.14 11.53
C PRO A 966 -16.58 -22.44 11.01
N PRO A 967 -15.89 -23.22 10.17
CA PRO A 967 -14.48 -23.07 9.78
C PRO A 967 -14.24 -22.17 8.55
N LEU A 968 -15.29 -21.58 7.97
CA LEU A 968 -15.22 -20.71 6.79
C LEU A 968 -14.55 -19.38 7.08
N TRP A 969 -13.75 -18.94 6.11
CA TRP A 969 -13.26 -17.58 6.06
C TRP A 969 -14.22 -16.73 5.23
N PRO A 970 -14.29 -15.40 5.45
CA PRO A 970 -15.22 -14.56 4.71
C PRO A 970 -15.09 -14.66 3.18
N ILE A 971 -13.89 -14.89 2.64
CA ILE A 971 -13.68 -15.12 1.21
C ILE A 971 -14.47 -16.33 0.67
N ASP A 972 -14.75 -17.34 1.50
CA ASP A 972 -15.48 -18.55 1.10
C ASP A 972 -16.96 -18.30 0.89
N LEU A 973 -17.46 -17.18 1.43
CA LEU A 973 -18.83 -16.73 1.26
C LEU A 973 -18.99 -15.92 -0.03
N ALA A 974 -17.88 -15.51 -0.66
CA ALA A 974 -17.89 -14.71 -1.87
C ALA A 974 -18.14 -15.57 -3.11
N CYS A 975 -18.97 -15.05 -4.01
CA CYS A 975 -19.20 -15.61 -5.33
C CYS A 975 -18.77 -14.60 -6.43
N PRO A 976 -18.69 -15.05 -7.70
CA PRO A 976 -18.55 -14.13 -8.82
C PRO A 976 -19.68 -13.10 -8.82
N THR A 977 -19.40 -11.89 -9.29
CA THR A 977 -20.43 -10.86 -9.45
C THR A 977 -21.55 -11.39 -10.35
N PRO A 978 -22.82 -11.37 -9.90
CA PRO A 978 -23.95 -11.88 -10.69
C PRO A 978 -23.97 -11.28 -12.09
N LEU A 979 -24.22 -12.11 -13.12
CA LEU A 979 -24.16 -11.73 -14.53
C LEU A 979 -25.47 -11.03 -14.97
N VAL A 980 -25.80 -9.93 -14.31
CA VAL A 980 -26.93 -9.04 -14.60
C VAL A 980 -26.40 -7.65 -14.95
N ALA A 981 -26.90 -7.02 -16.02
CA ALA A 981 -26.28 -5.81 -16.58
C ALA A 981 -26.07 -4.69 -15.55
N GLN A 982 -27.05 -4.48 -14.66
CA GLN A 982 -27.02 -3.50 -13.57
C GLN A 982 -25.84 -3.63 -12.59
N ASN A 983 -25.25 -4.83 -12.45
CA ASN A 983 -24.07 -5.07 -11.60
C ASN A 983 -22.73 -4.93 -12.36
N TRP A 984 -22.75 -4.54 -13.64
CA TRP A 984 -21.56 -4.45 -14.49
C TRP A 984 -21.42 -3.10 -15.20
N CYS A 985 -22.55 -2.48 -15.52
CA CYS A 985 -22.59 -1.12 -16.02
C CYS A 985 -23.98 -0.51 -15.80
N PHE A 986 -24.01 0.77 -15.46
CA PHE A 986 -25.17 1.61 -15.73
C PHE A 986 -24.68 3.00 -16.13
N SER A 987 -25.41 3.66 -17.04
CA SER A 987 -25.13 5.03 -17.45
C SER A 987 -26.39 5.84 -17.14
N PRO A 988 -26.39 6.60 -16.03
CA PRO A 988 -27.62 7.26 -15.56
C PRO A 988 -28.05 8.43 -16.45
N GLY A 989 -27.24 8.84 -17.45
CA GLY A 989 -27.60 9.94 -18.34
C GLY A 989 -27.68 11.26 -17.59
N ASP A 990 -28.89 11.78 -17.38
CA ASP A 990 -29.15 12.94 -16.51
C ASP A 990 -29.18 12.50 -15.04
N THR A 991 -28.15 12.87 -14.26
CA THR A 991 -28.02 12.51 -12.85
C THR A 991 -29.26 12.85 -12.03
N ARG A 992 -29.89 14.00 -12.29
CA ARG A 992 -31.05 14.44 -11.50
C ARG A 992 -32.28 13.61 -11.82
N GLY A 993 -32.57 13.38 -13.11
CA GLY A 993 -33.65 12.51 -13.54
C GLY A 993 -33.49 11.06 -13.06
N TRP A 994 -32.25 10.57 -12.99
CA TRP A 994 -31.93 9.25 -12.45
C TRP A 994 -32.20 9.15 -10.93
N VAL A 995 -31.79 10.16 -10.14
CA VAL A 995 -32.09 10.20 -8.70
C VAL A 995 -33.60 10.24 -8.46
N GLU A 996 -34.34 11.08 -9.19
CA GLU A 996 -35.76 11.35 -8.93
C GLU A 996 -36.73 10.28 -9.46
N SER A 997 -36.26 9.18 -10.07
CA SER A 997 -37.16 8.15 -10.60
C SER A 997 -36.62 6.73 -10.51
N VAL A 998 -37.48 5.78 -10.18
CA VAL A 998 -37.25 4.32 -10.30
C VAL A 998 -38.55 3.71 -10.84
N ASP A 999 -38.46 2.88 -11.88
CA ASP A 999 -39.63 2.24 -12.48
C ASP A 999 -40.04 0.91 -11.80
N GLU A 1000 -41.26 0.44 -12.05
CA GLU A 1000 -41.77 -0.83 -11.50
C GLU A 1000 -40.99 -2.05 -12.02
N GLY A 1001 -40.47 -1.99 -13.25
CA GLY A 1001 -39.63 -3.03 -13.82
C GLY A 1001 -38.29 -3.16 -13.08
N GLU A 1002 -37.69 -2.05 -12.65
CA GLU A 1002 -36.48 -2.01 -11.82
C GLU A 1002 -36.72 -2.69 -10.47
N HIS A 1003 -37.77 -2.30 -9.73
CA HIS A 1003 -38.11 -2.96 -8.47
C HIS A 1003 -38.37 -4.47 -8.65
N ARG A 1004 -39.10 -4.86 -9.70
CA ARG A 1004 -39.38 -6.27 -9.99
C ARG A 1004 -38.13 -7.07 -10.31
N ARG A 1005 -37.13 -6.49 -10.98
CA ARG A 1005 -35.85 -7.16 -11.28
C ARG A 1005 -35.05 -7.47 -10.01
N GLU A 1006 -35.19 -6.66 -8.96
CA GLU A 1006 -34.54 -6.92 -7.67
C GLU A 1006 -35.21 -8.07 -6.89
N VAL A 1007 -36.50 -8.35 -7.10
CA VAL A 1007 -37.19 -9.52 -6.51
C VAL A 1007 -37.04 -10.77 -7.37
N PHE A 1008 -37.09 -10.62 -8.69
CA PHE A 1008 -37.11 -11.71 -9.67
C PHE A 1008 -35.90 -11.63 -10.60
N PRO A 1009 -34.73 -12.13 -10.16
CA PRO A 1009 -33.48 -11.96 -10.88
C PRO A 1009 -33.42 -12.77 -12.17
N GLU A 1010 -32.89 -12.18 -13.24
CA GLU A 1010 -32.78 -12.79 -14.57
C GLU A 1010 -31.74 -13.94 -14.62
N ASP A 1011 -30.68 -13.83 -13.82
CA ASP A 1011 -29.61 -14.83 -13.76
C ASP A 1011 -30.01 -16.07 -12.94
N ARG A 1012 -31.11 -15.99 -12.17
CA ARG A 1012 -31.68 -17.08 -11.36
C ARG A 1012 -33.22 -17.14 -11.50
N PRO A 1013 -33.76 -17.48 -12.69
CA PRO A 1013 -35.19 -17.34 -12.98
C PRO A 1013 -36.11 -18.23 -12.13
N ASP A 1014 -35.61 -19.37 -11.62
CA ASP A 1014 -36.36 -20.27 -10.76
C ASP A 1014 -36.45 -19.80 -9.29
N TYR A 1015 -35.79 -18.69 -8.94
CA TYR A 1015 -35.68 -18.17 -7.58
C TYR A 1015 -36.30 -16.79 -7.45
N ALA A 1016 -36.69 -16.44 -6.23
CA ALA A 1016 -37.07 -15.09 -5.82
C ALA A 1016 -36.12 -14.62 -4.71
N VAL A 1017 -35.73 -13.35 -4.73
CA VAL A 1017 -34.95 -12.73 -3.66
C VAL A 1017 -35.86 -12.48 -2.47
N VAL A 1018 -35.53 -13.07 -1.32
CA VAL A 1018 -36.30 -12.92 -0.08
C VAL A 1018 -35.59 -12.03 0.94
N TYR A 1019 -34.31 -11.75 0.71
CA TYR A 1019 -33.52 -10.76 1.43
C TYR A 1019 -32.33 -10.32 0.57
N ALA A 1020 -31.99 -9.03 0.57
CA ALA A 1020 -30.78 -8.54 -0.08
C ALA A 1020 -30.33 -7.20 0.48
N ARG A 1021 -29.03 -6.92 0.38
CA ARG A 1021 -28.46 -5.58 0.43
C ARG A 1021 -27.42 -5.45 -0.67
N ALA A 1022 -27.50 -4.43 -1.50
CA ALA A 1022 -26.52 -4.19 -2.54
C ALA A 1022 -26.27 -2.68 -2.71
N THR A 1023 -25.06 -2.33 -3.11
CA THR A 1023 -24.64 -0.97 -3.42
C THR A 1023 -23.96 -0.97 -4.79
N ARG A 1024 -24.32 -0.02 -5.63
CA ARG A 1024 -23.71 0.20 -6.95
C ARG A 1024 -23.22 1.64 -7.00
N CYS A 1025 -21.95 1.84 -7.31
CA CYS A 1025 -21.33 3.15 -7.36
C CYS A 1025 -20.73 3.40 -8.75
N LEU A 1026 -20.93 4.61 -9.28
CA LEU A 1026 -20.23 5.13 -10.44
C LEU A 1026 -19.83 6.57 -10.17
N GLU A 1027 -18.54 6.83 -10.00
CA GLU A 1027 -18.01 8.15 -9.64
C GLU A 1027 -18.72 8.72 -8.39
N LYS A 1028 -19.70 9.61 -8.58
CA LYS A 1028 -20.48 10.26 -7.52
C LYS A 1028 -21.86 9.63 -7.31
N GLN A 1029 -22.34 8.82 -8.23
CA GLN A 1029 -23.67 8.22 -8.17
C GLN A 1029 -23.62 6.94 -7.36
N GLU A 1030 -24.48 6.84 -6.37
CA GLU A 1030 -24.66 5.64 -5.55
C GLU A 1030 -26.11 5.21 -5.56
N GLU A 1031 -26.35 3.94 -5.87
CA GLU A 1031 -27.63 3.25 -5.71
C GLU A 1031 -27.50 2.18 -4.63
N SER A 1032 -28.32 2.26 -3.59
CA SER A 1032 -28.44 1.25 -2.54
C SER A 1032 -29.77 0.52 -2.69
N ILE A 1033 -29.73 -0.81 -2.66
CA ILE A 1033 -30.89 -1.69 -2.75
C ILE A 1033 -30.99 -2.47 -1.45
N LYS A 1034 -32.19 -2.55 -0.88
CA LYS A 1034 -32.49 -3.38 0.28
C LYS A 1034 -33.79 -4.15 0.04
N VAL A 1035 -33.74 -5.46 0.20
CA VAL A 1035 -34.91 -6.35 0.11
C VAL A 1035 -35.12 -7.02 1.45
N SER A 1036 -36.34 -6.97 1.97
CA SER A 1036 -36.74 -7.62 3.23
C SER A 1036 -38.05 -8.38 3.05
N SER A 1037 -38.29 -9.44 3.84
CA SER A 1037 -39.53 -10.21 3.75
C SER A 1037 -40.03 -10.73 5.09
N ALA A 1038 -41.36 -10.81 5.23
CA ALA A 1038 -42.05 -11.33 6.41
C ALA A 1038 -43.35 -12.06 6.03
N LEU A 1039 -43.85 -12.88 6.94
CA LEU A 1039 -45.10 -13.64 6.76
C LEU A 1039 -46.29 -12.88 7.32
N ALA A 1040 -47.36 -12.75 6.53
CA ALA A 1040 -48.61 -12.10 6.92
C ALA A 1040 -49.80 -13.07 6.79
N ASP A 1041 -50.76 -13.00 7.74
CA ASP A 1041 -51.96 -13.84 7.68
C ASP A 1041 -52.73 -13.57 6.36
N ARG A 1042 -53.04 -14.63 5.61
CA ARG A 1042 -53.67 -14.54 4.28
C ARG A 1042 -54.94 -13.68 4.23
N ARG A 1043 -55.69 -13.64 5.33
CA ARG A 1043 -56.97 -12.91 5.39
C ARG A 1043 -56.75 -11.40 5.51
N THR A 1044 -55.65 -10.98 6.14
CA THR A 1044 -55.38 -9.57 6.45
C THR A 1044 -54.19 -9.00 5.67
N ALA A 1045 -53.37 -9.83 5.02
CA ALA A 1045 -52.24 -9.42 4.18
C ALA A 1045 -52.56 -8.32 3.15
N PRO A 1046 -53.67 -8.36 2.36
CA PRO A 1046 -53.97 -7.27 1.42
C PRO A 1046 -54.42 -5.97 2.11
N ALA A 1047 -54.90 -6.01 3.35
CA ALA A 1047 -55.13 -4.80 4.13
C ALA A 1047 -53.81 -4.24 4.70
N LEU A 1048 -52.92 -5.12 5.15
CA LEU A 1048 -51.59 -4.77 5.65
C LEU A 1048 -50.74 -4.09 4.57
N VAL A 1049 -50.61 -4.69 3.38
CA VAL A 1049 -49.82 -4.11 2.28
C VAL A 1049 -50.32 -2.72 1.88
N ARG A 1050 -51.64 -2.51 1.83
CA ARG A 1050 -52.21 -1.19 1.58
C ARG A 1050 -51.91 -0.19 2.69
N ALA A 1051 -51.91 -0.62 3.95
CA ALA A 1051 -51.58 0.26 5.07
C ALA A 1051 -50.10 0.68 5.03
N LEU A 1052 -49.19 -0.29 4.87
CA LEU A 1052 -47.74 -0.06 4.83
C LEU A 1052 -47.34 0.83 3.63
N GLN A 1053 -47.88 0.56 2.43
CA GLN A 1053 -47.57 1.34 1.23
C GLN A 1053 -48.08 2.80 1.28
N THR A 1054 -49.03 3.10 2.16
CA THR A 1054 -49.58 4.47 2.34
C THR A 1054 -48.91 5.26 3.46
N MET A 1055 -47.90 4.69 4.15
CA MET A 1055 -47.15 5.43 5.17
C MET A 1055 -46.29 6.52 4.55
N GLU A 1056 -46.09 7.61 5.28
CA GLU A 1056 -45.30 8.77 4.80
C GLU A 1056 -43.78 8.49 4.86
N SER A 1057 -43.33 7.61 5.76
CA SER A 1057 -41.92 7.24 5.89
C SER A 1057 -41.71 5.73 6.03
N ALA A 1058 -40.70 5.20 5.34
CA ALA A 1058 -40.21 3.83 5.54
C ALA A 1058 -39.59 3.59 6.93
N TRP A 1059 -39.32 4.65 7.70
CA TRP A 1059 -38.86 4.54 9.09
C TRP A 1059 -40.02 4.27 10.07
N ASP A 1060 -41.27 4.43 9.63
CA ASP A 1060 -42.46 4.24 10.48
C ASP A 1060 -42.81 2.75 10.67
N TYR A 1061 -42.22 1.85 9.86
CA TYR A 1061 -42.39 0.41 10.00
C TYR A 1061 -41.13 -0.36 9.58
N ARG A 1062 -41.05 -1.64 9.94
CA ARG A 1062 -40.02 -2.58 9.45
C ARG A 1062 -40.63 -3.97 9.37
N LEU A 1063 -40.30 -4.73 8.32
CA LEU A 1063 -40.64 -6.15 8.27
C LEU A 1063 -39.78 -6.95 9.28
N PRO A 1064 -40.39 -7.69 10.22
CA PRO A 1064 -39.64 -8.37 11.28
C PRO A 1064 -38.81 -9.55 10.78
N HIS A 1065 -37.67 -9.77 11.43
CA HIS A 1065 -36.95 -11.05 11.39
C HIS A 1065 -37.46 -11.99 12.49
N GLU A 1066 -37.13 -13.27 12.39
CA GLU A 1066 -37.49 -14.25 13.42
C GLU A 1066 -36.87 -13.85 14.78
N GLU A 1067 -37.68 -13.90 15.84
CA GLU A 1067 -37.32 -13.50 17.22
C GLU A 1067 -37.08 -11.98 17.41
N ASP A 1068 -37.54 -11.14 16.47
CA ASP A 1068 -37.56 -9.68 16.63
C ASP A 1068 -38.76 -9.24 17.51
N GLU A 1069 -38.64 -9.45 18.83
CA GLU A 1069 -39.72 -9.25 19.82
C GLU A 1069 -40.39 -7.84 19.76
N GLY A 1070 -39.68 -6.83 19.23
CA GLY A 1070 -40.19 -5.46 19.10
C GLY A 1070 -40.89 -5.15 17.78
N ALA A 1071 -40.74 -6.00 16.75
CA ALA A 1071 -41.29 -5.78 15.41
C ALA A 1071 -42.30 -6.85 14.96
N GLU A 1072 -42.29 -8.04 15.58
CA GLU A 1072 -43.34 -9.03 15.35
C GLU A 1072 -44.67 -8.57 15.96
N GLU A 1073 -45.75 -8.65 15.17
CA GLU A 1073 -47.05 -8.16 15.59
C GLU A 1073 -48.14 -9.21 15.53
N SER A 1074 -48.93 -9.28 16.60
CA SER A 1074 -50.04 -10.21 16.76
C SER A 1074 -51.23 -9.52 17.43
N SER A 1075 -51.82 -8.57 16.72
CA SER A 1075 -52.93 -7.74 17.18
C SER A 1075 -54.25 -8.12 16.48
N GLY A 1076 -55.09 -8.93 17.14
CA GLY A 1076 -56.39 -9.34 16.61
C GLY A 1076 -56.28 -10.26 15.39
N PRO A 1077 -56.94 -9.96 14.24
CA PRO A 1077 -56.80 -10.76 13.01
C PRO A 1077 -55.51 -10.44 12.22
N PHE A 1078 -54.76 -9.42 12.62
CA PHE A 1078 -53.48 -9.07 11.99
C PHE A 1078 -52.36 -9.84 12.67
N ARG A 1079 -51.59 -10.56 11.86
CA ARG A 1079 -50.39 -11.26 12.29
C ARG A 1079 -49.29 -11.03 11.26
N LEU A 1080 -48.18 -10.48 11.73
CA LEU A 1080 -46.94 -10.27 10.99
C LEU A 1080 -45.81 -10.95 11.78
N THR A 1081 -45.15 -11.93 11.18
CA THR A 1081 -44.17 -12.75 11.87
C THR A 1081 -42.92 -12.92 10.99
N GLY A 1082 -41.75 -12.87 11.62
CA GLY A 1082 -40.49 -13.14 10.93
C GLY A 1082 -40.36 -14.60 10.55
N TRP A 1083 -39.59 -14.88 9.50
CA TRP A 1083 -39.36 -16.26 9.02
C TRP A 1083 -37.92 -16.52 8.56
N LEU A 1084 -37.09 -15.48 8.63
CA LEU A 1084 -35.65 -15.53 8.40
C LEU A 1084 -34.96 -15.19 9.72
N HIS A 1085 -33.90 -15.93 10.03
CA HIS A 1085 -33.10 -15.72 11.24
C HIS A 1085 -31.93 -14.77 10.94
N SER A 1086 -31.86 -13.68 11.71
CA SER A 1086 -30.78 -12.70 11.63
C SER A 1086 -29.56 -13.19 12.40
N VAL A 1087 -28.37 -13.04 11.82
CA VAL A 1087 -27.11 -13.35 12.49
C VAL A 1087 -26.27 -12.08 12.57
N GLU A 1088 -25.91 -11.69 13.79
CA GLU A 1088 -24.92 -10.64 14.03
C GLU A 1088 -23.55 -11.28 14.23
N ALA A 1089 -22.53 -10.75 13.56
CA ALA A 1089 -21.16 -11.22 13.72
C ALA A 1089 -20.23 -10.02 13.90
N ASP A 1090 -19.48 -10.02 14.99
CA ASP A 1090 -18.34 -9.13 15.17
C ASP A 1090 -17.19 -9.71 14.32
N GLY A 1091 -16.73 -8.99 13.30
CA GLY A 1091 -15.82 -9.56 12.29
C GLY A 1091 -14.42 -9.97 12.78
N GLY A 1092 -14.08 -9.70 14.05
CA GLY A 1092 -12.96 -10.30 14.78
C GLY A 1092 -11.62 -10.18 14.04
N LEU A 1093 -10.83 -11.27 14.04
CA LEU A 1093 -9.58 -11.33 13.27
C LEU A 1093 -9.79 -11.18 11.75
N SER A 1094 -10.98 -11.52 11.24
CA SER A 1094 -11.28 -11.52 9.82
C SER A 1094 -11.59 -10.15 9.24
N ASP A 1095 -11.74 -9.12 10.06
CA ASP A 1095 -11.97 -7.75 9.59
C ASP A 1095 -10.82 -7.18 8.77
N LYS A 1096 -9.59 -7.67 9.00
CA LYS A 1096 -8.38 -7.22 8.29
C LYS A 1096 -7.99 -8.12 7.11
N ASP A 1097 -8.83 -9.08 6.72
CA ASP A 1097 -8.58 -9.90 5.54
C ASP A 1097 -8.83 -9.10 4.27
N GLU A 1098 -7.76 -8.70 3.58
CA GLU A 1098 -7.87 -7.93 2.33
C GLU A 1098 -8.57 -8.69 1.21
N PHE A 1099 -8.65 -10.03 1.29
CA PHE A 1099 -9.23 -10.83 0.21
C PHE A 1099 -10.74 -11.03 0.37
N LYS A 1100 -11.34 -10.64 1.50
CA LYS A 1100 -12.79 -10.77 1.72
C LYS A 1100 -13.64 -9.79 0.92
N GLY A 1101 -13.05 -8.67 0.49
CA GLY A 1101 -13.81 -7.54 -0.08
C GLY A 1101 -14.82 -7.01 0.94
N SER A 1102 -16.07 -6.80 0.52
CA SER A 1102 -17.15 -6.36 1.41
C SER A 1102 -17.86 -7.52 2.15
N VAL A 1103 -17.39 -8.76 1.97
CA VAL A 1103 -18.02 -9.94 2.55
C VAL A 1103 -17.57 -10.13 4.01
N ALA A 1104 -18.53 -10.28 4.92
CA ALA A 1104 -18.25 -10.44 6.36
C ALA A 1104 -18.82 -11.74 6.93
N CYS A 1105 -20.12 -11.97 6.78
CA CYS A 1105 -20.84 -13.13 7.31
C CYS A 1105 -22.07 -13.44 6.44
N ILE A 1106 -22.87 -14.44 6.84
CA ILE A 1106 -24.20 -14.67 6.28
C ILE A 1106 -25.23 -13.98 7.19
N PRO A 1107 -25.70 -12.77 6.84
CA PRO A 1107 -26.52 -11.97 7.75
C PRO A 1107 -27.94 -12.54 7.95
N MET A 1108 -28.45 -13.32 6.99
CA MET A 1108 -29.79 -13.88 7.03
C MET A 1108 -29.80 -15.35 6.61
N ARG A 1109 -30.51 -16.16 7.40
CA ARG A 1109 -30.66 -17.61 7.18
C ARG A 1109 -32.14 -18.02 7.18
N PRO A 1110 -32.50 -19.18 6.62
CA PRO A 1110 -33.85 -19.73 6.80
C PRO A 1110 -34.18 -19.86 8.29
N GLY A 1111 -35.32 -19.30 8.71
CA GLY A 1111 -35.74 -19.33 10.11
C GLY A 1111 -36.17 -20.73 10.56
N ARG A 1112 -36.36 -20.88 11.86
CA ARG A 1112 -36.80 -22.08 12.55
C ARG A 1112 -38.12 -22.62 11.97
N LEU A 1113 -39.09 -21.74 11.68
CA LEU A 1113 -40.40 -22.15 11.17
C LEU A 1113 -40.32 -22.98 9.87
N VAL A 1114 -39.52 -22.52 8.90
CA VAL A 1114 -39.35 -23.24 7.62
C VAL A 1114 -38.38 -24.41 7.77
N THR A 1115 -37.34 -24.24 8.59
CA THR A 1115 -36.30 -25.25 8.82
C THR A 1115 -36.85 -26.50 9.49
N GLU A 1116 -37.63 -26.37 10.57
CA GLU A 1116 -38.24 -27.51 11.26
C GLU A 1116 -39.28 -28.22 10.37
N ARG A 1117 -40.01 -27.47 9.55
CA ARG A 1117 -41.11 -28.01 8.75
C ARG A 1117 -40.67 -28.88 7.58
N TYR A 1118 -39.57 -28.51 6.92
CA TYR A 1118 -38.99 -29.28 5.81
C TYR A 1118 -37.66 -29.95 6.17
N ALA A 1119 -37.29 -29.92 7.46
CA ALA A 1119 -36.01 -30.43 7.96
C ALA A 1119 -34.84 -29.97 7.08
N LEU A 1120 -34.76 -28.65 6.85
CA LEU A 1120 -33.74 -28.04 6.00
C LEU A 1120 -32.35 -28.23 6.62
N ALA A 1121 -31.40 -28.64 5.78
CA ALA A 1121 -30.00 -28.75 6.15
C ALA A 1121 -29.14 -27.98 5.14
N ARG A 1122 -27.99 -27.48 5.61
CA ARG A 1122 -26.97 -26.93 4.69
C ARG A 1122 -26.39 -28.07 3.85
N ASP A 1123 -26.13 -27.79 2.59
CA ASP A 1123 -25.44 -28.74 1.71
C ASP A 1123 -24.00 -28.96 2.23
N SER A 1124 -23.53 -30.21 2.16
CA SER A 1124 -22.18 -30.57 2.61
C SER A 1124 -21.07 -30.10 1.68
N GLU A 1125 -21.34 -29.92 0.39
CA GLU A 1125 -20.37 -29.45 -0.61
C GLU A 1125 -20.39 -27.92 -0.75
N ASP A 1126 -21.54 -27.29 -0.56
CA ASP A 1126 -21.71 -25.85 -0.65
C ASP A 1126 -22.57 -25.33 0.50
N LEU A 1127 -21.89 -24.90 1.56
CA LEU A 1127 -22.54 -24.41 2.77
C LEU A 1127 -23.45 -23.19 2.52
N MET A 1128 -23.41 -22.53 1.35
CA MET A 1128 -24.30 -21.40 1.04
C MET A 1128 -25.68 -21.83 0.54
N LYS A 1129 -25.93 -23.14 0.47
CA LYS A 1129 -27.20 -23.72 0.02
C LYS A 1129 -27.91 -24.47 1.15
N TRP A 1130 -29.23 -24.35 1.19
CA TRP A 1130 -30.08 -25.15 2.08
C TRP A 1130 -31.00 -26.04 1.25
N THR A 1131 -30.95 -27.33 1.53
CA THR A 1131 -31.72 -28.38 0.85
C THR A 1131 -32.65 -29.08 1.82
N ARG A 1132 -33.81 -29.55 1.34
CA ARG A 1132 -34.72 -30.36 2.13
C ARG A 1132 -34.17 -31.76 2.30
N SER A 1133 -34.18 -32.30 3.52
CA SER A 1133 -33.69 -33.65 3.80
C SER A 1133 -34.57 -34.76 3.21
N ASP A 1134 -35.85 -34.48 2.94
CA ASP A 1134 -36.81 -35.40 2.34
C ASP A 1134 -36.68 -35.54 0.81
N ALA A 1135 -35.86 -34.69 0.18
CA ALA A 1135 -35.86 -34.47 -1.26
C ALA A 1135 -34.44 -34.53 -1.85
N VAL A 1136 -33.76 -35.67 -1.65
CA VAL A 1136 -32.41 -35.92 -2.21
C VAL A 1136 -32.44 -35.77 -3.73
N GLY A 1137 -31.69 -34.81 -4.28
CA GLY A 1137 -31.62 -34.51 -5.72
C GLY A 1137 -32.53 -33.38 -6.21
N HIS A 1138 -33.31 -32.74 -5.32
CA HIS A 1138 -34.04 -31.51 -5.65
C HIS A 1138 -33.12 -30.28 -5.64
N ALA A 1139 -33.51 -29.23 -6.37
CA ALA A 1139 -32.84 -27.93 -6.32
C ALA A 1139 -32.84 -27.37 -4.87
N PRO A 1140 -31.79 -26.65 -4.45
CA PRO A 1140 -31.74 -26.06 -3.11
C PRO A 1140 -32.93 -25.13 -2.90
N MET A 1141 -33.54 -25.19 -1.71
CA MET A 1141 -34.64 -24.31 -1.35
C MET A 1141 -34.14 -22.88 -1.16
N PHE A 1142 -32.94 -22.71 -0.60
CA PHE A 1142 -32.29 -21.41 -0.46
C PHE A 1142 -30.86 -21.39 -0.98
N ILE A 1143 -30.44 -20.25 -1.53
CA ILE A 1143 -29.07 -19.97 -1.97
C ILE A 1143 -28.67 -18.59 -1.44
N PHE A 1144 -27.54 -18.50 -0.76
CA PHE A 1144 -26.91 -17.24 -0.42
C PHE A 1144 -25.80 -16.90 -1.42
N GLU A 1145 -25.77 -15.66 -1.89
CA GLU A 1145 -24.76 -15.13 -2.81
C GLU A 1145 -24.25 -13.79 -2.27
N SER A 1146 -22.93 -13.57 -2.31
CA SER A 1146 -22.29 -12.35 -1.86
C SER A 1146 -21.18 -11.94 -2.83
N TRP A 1147 -21.18 -10.69 -3.27
CA TRP A 1147 -20.22 -10.14 -4.21
C TRP A 1147 -19.81 -8.72 -3.80
N GLY A 1148 -18.73 -8.22 -4.38
CA GLY A 1148 -18.22 -6.86 -4.10
C GLY A 1148 -16.76 -6.83 -3.70
N ALA A 1149 -16.07 -5.79 -4.17
CA ALA A 1149 -14.75 -5.43 -3.70
C ALA A 1149 -14.89 -4.31 -2.65
N GLU A 1150 -14.01 -4.33 -1.65
CA GLU A 1150 -13.83 -3.15 -0.81
C GLU A 1150 -13.33 -2.02 -1.71
N VAL A 1151 -14.14 -0.98 -1.92
CA VAL A 1151 -13.73 0.20 -2.67
C VAL A 1151 -12.61 0.85 -1.85
N PRO A 1152 -11.39 0.99 -2.38
CA PRO A 1152 -10.35 1.72 -1.68
C PRO A 1152 -10.88 3.10 -1.30
N ASP A 1153 -10.56 3.56 -0.09
CA ASP A 1153 -10.88 4.90 0.42
C ASP A 1153 -10.11 6.01 -0.32
N ASP A 1154 -9.80 5.77 -1.60
CA ASP A 1154 -9.17 6.70 -2.50
C ASP A 1154 -10.26 7.61 -3.05
N ARG A 1155 -10.17 8.89 -2.65
CA ARG A 1155 -11.00 10.03 -3.08
C ARG A 1155 -11.04 10.27 -4.60
N TYR A 1156 -10.48 9.37 -5.40
CA TYR A 1156 -10.31 9.44 -6.85
C TYR A 1156 -10.68 8.14 -7.58
N SER A 1157 -11.46 7.23 -6.96
CA SER A 1157 -12.02 6.09 -7.68
C SER A 1157 -12.96 6.57 -8.79
N THR A 1158 -12.55 6.37 -10.05
CA THR A 1158 -13.27 6.79 -11.27
C THR A 1158 -14.00 5.61 -11.95
N GLY A 1159 -14.00 4.43 -11.33
CA GLY A 1159 -14.57 3.21 -11.88
C GLY A 1159 -15.99 2.91 -11.38
N PHE A 1160 -16.73 2.11 -12.15
CA PHE A 1160 -17.97 1.47 -11.69
C PHE A 1160 -17.63 0.36 -10.67
N SER A 1161 -18.29 0.34 -9.52
CA SER A 1161 -18.23 -0.75 -8.56
C SER A 1161 -19.63 -1.25 -8.19
N SER A 1162 -19.73 -2.54 -7.89
CA SER A 1162 -20.95 -3.16 -7.39
C SER A 1162 -20.59 -4.15 -6.29
N GLU A 1163 -21.29 -4.04 -5.18
CA GLU A 1163 -21.19 -4.94 -4.04
C GLU A 1163 -22.56 -5.27 -3.48
N GLY A 1164 -22.67 -6.38 -2.76
CA GLY A 1164 -23.92 -6.77 -2.14
C GLY A 1164 -24.01 -8.26 -1.83
N HIS A 1165 -25.08 -8.63 -1.17
CA HIS A 1165 -25.45 -10.00 -0.90
C HIS A 1165 -26.96 -10.19 -1.04
N ARG A 1166 -27.37 -11.41 -1.40
CA ARG A 1166 -28.78 -11.79 -1.52
C ARG A 1166 -29.02 -13.21 -1.04
N LEU A 1167 -30.18 -13.44 -0.43
CA LEU A 1167 -30.74 -14.75 -0.11
C LEU A 1167 -31.90 -15.03 -1.07
N LEU A 1168 -31.75 -16.10 -1.83
CA LEU A 1168 -32.68 -16.56 -2.85
C LEU A 1168 -33.51 -17.71 -2.29
N ALA A 1169 -34.81 -17.76 -2.61
CA ALA A 1169 -35.70 -18.88 -2.31
C ALA A 1169 -36.29 -19.47 -3.60
N HIS A 1170 -36.26 -20.81 -3.74
CA HIS A 1170 -36.78 -21.49 -4.92
C HIS A 1170 -38.29 -21.33 -5.03
N ARG A 1171 -38.77 -20.79 -6.14
CA ARG A 1171 -40.15 -20.28 -6.25
C ARG A 1171 -41.24 -21.32 -5.95
N ARG A 1172 -41.10 -22.53 -6.53
CA ARG A 1172 -42.08 -23.61 -6.31
C ARG A 1172 -42.10 -24.14 -4.88
N GLN A 1173 -40.91 -24.24 -4.25
CA GLN A 1173 -40.79 -24.73 -2.87
C GLN A 1173 -41.27 -23.67 -1.88
N LEU A 1174 -41.06 -22.39 -2.19
CA LEU A 1174 -41.63 -21.28 -1.44
C LEU A 1174 -43.16 -21.28 -1.50
N SER A 1175 -43.75 -21.54 -2.68
CA SER A 1175 -45.22 -21.65 -2.83
C SER A 1175 -45.80 -22.82 -2.02
N GLU A 1176 -45.14 -23.98 -2.03
CA GLU A 1176 -45.48 -25.11 -1.16
C GLU A 1176 -45.47 -24.69 0.32
N PHE A 1177 -44.40 -24.04 0.78
CA PHE A 1177 -44.28 -23.54 2.14
C PHE A 1177 -45.41 -22.60 2.52
N LEU A 1178 -45.71 -21.60 1.68
CA LEU A 1178 -46.76 -20.63 1.96
C LEU A 1178 -48.13 -21.29 2.11
N ASN A 1179 -48.44 -22.31 1.29
CA ASN A 1179 -49.67 -23.09 1.38
C ASN A 1179 -49.74 -23.93 2.65
N ASP A 1180 -48.65 -24.60 2.99
CA ASP A 1180 -48.55 -25.44 4.17
C ASP A 1180 -48.64 -24.60 5.47
N ALA A 1181 -47.95 -23.46 5.51
CA ALA A 1181 -47.93 -22.55 6.65
C ALA A 1181 -49.19 -21.69 6.75
N ARG A 1182 -49.99 -21.59 5.68
CA ARG A 1182 -51.19 -20.74 5.56
C ARG A 1182 -50.91 -19.24 5.77
N PHE A 1183 -49.80 -18.77 5.23
CA PHE A 1183 -49.42 -17.36 5.19
C PHE A 1183 -49.30 -16.88 3.74
N ASP A 1184 -49.30 -15.57 3.55
CA ASP A 1184 -48.78 -14.91 2.35
C ASP A 1184 -47.43 -14.28 2.69
N LEU A 1185 -46.54 -14.16 1.70
CA LEU A 1185 -45.27 -13.48 1.87
C LEU A 1185 -45.41 -12.01 1.47
N VAL A 1186 -44.99 -11.11 2.34
CA VAL A 1186 -44.84 -9.69 2.04
C VAL A 1186 -43.35 -9.42 1.83
N ILE A 1187 -43.00 -8.84 0.68
CA ILE A 1187 -41.64 -8.44 0.33
C ILE A 1187 -41.61 -6.93 0.15
N GLU A 1188 -40.65 -6.28 0.78
CA GLU A 1188 -40.34 -4.87 0.62
C GLU A 1188 -39.06 -4.72 -0.19
N VAL A 1189 -39.07 -3.86 -1.20
CA VAL A 1189 -37.91 -3.43 -1.98
C VAL A 1189 -37.73 -1.93 -1.77
N GLU A 1190 -36.62 -1.57 -1.17
CA GLU A 1190 -36.17 -0.20 -0.94
C GLU A 1190 -35.02 0.08 -1.92
N VAL A 1191 -35.17 1.12 -2.73
CA VAL A 1191 -34.13 1.63 -3.64
C VAL A 1191 -33.84 3.08 -3.25
N GLU A 1192 -32.61 3.34 -2.84
CA GLU A 1192 -32.10 4.66 -2.56
C GLU A 1192 -31.11 5.08 -3.64
N ARG A 1193 -31.30 6.26 -4.23
CA ARG A 1193 -30.36 6.86 -5.19
C ARG A 1193 -29.85 8.17 -4.65
N ARG A 1194 -28.53 8.38 -4.68
CA ARG A 1194 -27.89 9.63 -4.28
C ARG A 1194 -26.71 10.03 -5.16
N GLU A 1195 -26.43 11.34 -5.20
CA GLU A 1195 -25.19 11.89 -5.76
C GLU A 1195 -24.28 12.43 -4.65
N LYS A 1196 -23.15 11.76 -4.41
CA LYS A 1196 -22.12 12.14 -3.45
C LYS A 1196 -21.40 13.43 -3.87
N SER A 1197 -21.24 14.35 -2.94
CA SER A 1197 -20.41 15.54 -3.14
C SER A 1197 -18.93 15.28 -2.80
N GLU A 1198 -17.99 15.93 -3.50
CA GLU A 1198 -16.52 15.78 -3.27
C GLU A 1198 -16.04 16.36 -1.92
N GLN A 1199 -16.92 16.97 -1.12
CA GLN A 1199 -16.57 17.68 0.10
C GLN A 1199 -17.36 17.14 1.28
N GLU A 1200 -16.93 16.02 1.84
CA GLU A 1200 -17.51 15.39 3.05
C GLU A 1200 -17.56 16.31 4.29
N TYR A 1201 -16.92 17.48 4.27
CA TYR A 1201 -16.96 18.46 5.36
C TYR A 1201 -17.99 19.60 5.17
N SER A 1202 -18.79 19.54 4.09
CA SER A 1202 -19.79 20.55 3.75
C SER A 1202 -21.21 20.05 4.06
N PHE A 1203 -21.71 20.32 5.26
CA PHE A 1203 -23.09 20.01 5.69
C PHE A 1203 -24.22 20.78 4.94
N GLU A 1204 -23.94 21.49 3.83
CA GLU A 1204 -24.88 22.46 3.22
C GLU A 1204 -25.19 22.26 1.73
N LYS A 1205 -24.78 21.16 1.10
CA LYS A 1205 -25.46 20.68 -0.12
C LYS A 1205 -26.42 19.59 0.30
N GLU A 1206 -27.73 19.79 0.13
CA GLU A 1206 -28.65 18.65 0.01
C GLU A 1206 -28.15 17.84 -1.18
N GLU A 1207 -27.47 16.74 -0.90
CA GLU A 1207 -27.16 15.74 -1.89
C GLU A 1207 -28.50 15.30 -2.48
N PRO A 1208 -28.70 15.39 -3.82
CA PRO A 1208 -29.93 14.89 -4.41
C PRO A 1208 -30.01 13.41 -4.02
N ARG A 1209 -30.99 13.10 -3.16
CA ARG A 1209 -31.25 11.78 -2.59
C ARG A 1209 -32.74 11.52 -2.71
N ALA A 1210 -33.10 10.36 -3.22
CA ALA A 1210 -34.47 9.88 -3.21
C ALA A 1210 -34.50 8.42 -2.76
N GLN A 1211 -35.52 8.08 -1.99
CA GLN A 1211 -35.80 6.72 -1.52
C GLN A 1211 -37.15 6.29 -2.10
N PHE A 1212 -37.19 5.09 -2.65
CA PHE A 1212 -38.37 4.48 -3.25
C PHE A 1212 -38.64 3.15 -2.58
N ASP A 1213 -39.85 2.98 -2.03
CA ASP A 1213 -40.25 1.77 -1.33
C ASP A 1213 -41.42 1.10 -2.04
N ARG A 1214 -41.28 -0.20 -2.32
CA ARG A 1214 -42.30 -0.99 -3.03
C ARG A 1214 -42.59 -2.31 -2.31
N LEU A 1215 -43.87 -2.51 -1.98
CA LEU A 1215 -44.34 -3.72 -1.29
C LEU A 1215 -45.06 -4.68 -2.24
N TYR A 1216 -44.59 -5.92 -2.28
CA TYR A 1216 -45.18 -7.03 -3.01
C TYR A 1216 -45.81 -8.05 -2.07
N ARG A 1217 -46.99 -8.56 -2.44
CA ARG A 1217 -47.63 -9.72 -1.82
C ARG A 1217 -47.56 -10.91 -2.75
N LEU A 1218 -46.92 -11.97 -2.30
CA LEU A 1218 -46.82 -13.27 -2.98
C LEU A 1218 -47.70 -14.28 -2.24
N THR A 1219 -48.67 -14.83 -2.94
CA THR A 1219 -49.57 -15.85 -2.39
C THR A 1219 -49.10 -17.26 -2.72
N GLY A 1220 -49.52 -18.25 -1.93
CA GLY A 1220 -49.14 -19.64 -2.17
C GLY A 1220 -49.70 -20.25 -3.46
N ASP A 1221 -50.77 -19.71 -4.04
CA ASP A 1221 -51.33 -20.11 -5.34
C ASP A 1221 -50.66 -19.42 -6.54
N GLY A 1222 -49.68 -18.53 -6.31
CA GLY A 1222 -48.85 -17.94 -7.35
C GLY A 1222 -49.23 -16.51 -7.74
N GLU A 1223 -50.24 -15.90 -7.13
CA GLU A 1223 -50.62 -14.51 -7.39
C GLU A 1223 -49.57 -13.52 -6.84
N LEU A 1224 -49.22 -12.53 -7.67
CA LEU A 1224 -48.40 -11.37 -7.34
C LEU A 1224 -49.29 -10.12 -7.34
N SER A 1225 -49.35 -9.42 -6.20
CA SER A 1225 -50.15 -8.21 -6.05
C SER A 1225 -49.40 -7.10 -5.29
N ILE A 1226 -49.79 -5.86 -5.53
CA ILE A 1226 -49.35 -4.62 -4.87
C ILE A 1226 -50.57 -3.90 -4.26
N ALA A 1227 -50.36 -2.77 -3.59
CA ALA A 1227 -51.44 -2.00 -2.98
C ALA A 1227 -52.54 -1.59 -3.99
N GLU A 1228 -52.14 -1.31 -5.23
CA GLU A 1228 -52.98 -0.84 -6.33
C GLU A 1228 -53.74 -1.97 -7.05
N GLY A 1229 -53.31 -3.23 -6.90
CA GLY A 1229 -54.00 -4.37 -7.50
C GLY A 1229 -53.10 -5.55 -7.90
N HIS A 1230 -53.63 -6.39 -8.77
CA HIS A 1230 -52.96 -7.60 -9.29
C HIS A 1230 -51.95 -7.25 -10.38
N LEU A 1231 -50.71 -7.74 -10.27
CA LEU A 1231 -49.63 -7.55 -11.24
C LEU A 1231 -49.38 -8.77 -12.15
N GLY A 1232 -49.79 -9.97 -11.71
CA GLY A 1232 -49.61 -11.20 -12.48
C GLY A 1232 -49.29 -12.40 -11.58
N THR A 1233 -48.48 -13.33 -12.11
CA THR A 1233 -48.00 -14.53 -11.39
C THR A 1233 -46.50 -14.47 -11.13
N TRP A 1234 -46.08 -14.93 -9.96
CA TRP A 1234 -44.66 -15.03 -9.59
C TRP A 1234 -44.06 -16.43 -9.82
N LEU A 1235 -44.88 -17.44 -10.11
CA LEU A 1235 -44.44 -18.82 -10.41
C LEU A 1235 -43.99 -19.03 -11.87
N GLY A 1236 -43.98 -17.96 -12.68
CA GLY A 1236 -43.76 -18.01 -14.13
C GLY A 1236 -45.05 -18.34 -14.88
N ASP A 1237 -45.14 -17.93 -16.16
CA ASP A 1237 -46.26 -18.31 -17.01
C ASP A 1237 -46.30 -19.84 -17.14
N SER A 1238 -47.25 -20.48 -16.47
CA SER A 1238 -47.64 -21.85 -16.78
C SER A 1238 -48.25 -21.87 -18.17
N ARG A 1239 -47.43 -22.19 -19.18
CA ARG A 1239 -47.91 -22.71 -20.46
C ARG A 1239 -47.36 -24.10 -20.70
#